data_AF-A0ABD3GII1-F1
#
_entry.id   AF-A0ABD3GII1-F1
#
_cell.length_a   1.000
_cell.length_b   1.000
_cell.length_c   1.000
_cell.angle_alpha   90.00
_cell.angle_beta   90.00
_cell.angle_gamma   90.00
#
_symmetry.space_group_name_H-M   'P 1'
#
loop_
_entity.id
_entity.type
_entity.pdbx_description
1 polymer ?
#
loop_
_entity_poly.entity_id
_entity_poly.type
_entity_poly.pdbx_seq_one_letter_code
_entity_poly.pdbx_strand_id
1 'polypeptide(L)'
;MDPNNAEEPLLPIADPRSAGNVAATGKKVKGAWIWIPPMAIFAAFVIYETLNFSSSGRSSRDFQNQMITLEVQADDSGRPIPSTLFGIFFEEINHAGAGGLWAELINNRGFEAGGQNTPSNIDPWYQKGDSNNVILSTERTSLFKRNPIALRISTLCGSASNPCPAGGVGVINPGYWGIDVRAGKFYTVTFWLRSDTSVNLTVKFISEDEQRTLAQQALTVDKVKSNSWAKYSFRLAATDTDHHGKLAFTTAVQGSIWLDQVSAFPEETYKGHGFRTELAKMLEDLKPAFIRFPGGCYVEGERLENAWRWRDTVGPWQERPGHMGDVWNYWSDDGLGYFEFLQLAEDLAAAPVWVFNNGISHQYSVNPQLIQPWVKDVLDGIEFARGPNTSQWGAVRASMGHPDPFPLKHIAIGNEDCWKPWYRENYMAFYNAIKAAYPDIKLISNCDATNGPLNHPADYYDFHVYTSASNLYAMAHEFDQKSRADGPKVFVSEYAVTGGDAGTGSLLAAVAEGAFMIGLEINSDVVEMASYAPLFVHTNDRRWMPDAIVLDSWQQYGTPSYWVQQLFKYSSGATLLPFSILSSWASNPVVSVLRRHDKDLNADFLVVKAVNFGNVVVPLQITFSGLAANDILYTNSTIATLTSAGTMDENSFAQPKKIAPQISPVAAPKTNSNLQVVLPAHSIVALDLRLAHTTKGVDSPSLI
;
A
#
# COMPACT_ATOMS: atom_id res chain seq x y z
N MET A 1 -29.40 11.20 -41.61
CA MET A 1 -29.13 10.44 -42.84
C MET A 1 -28.08 9.41 -42.48
N ASP A 2 -28.51 8.17 -42.39
CA ASP A 2 -27.71 6.95 -42.11
C ASP A 2 -27.19 6.37 -43.45
N PRO A 3 -26.40 5.27 -43.58
CA PRO A 3 -25.48 4.51 -42.71
C PRO A 3 -24.13 4.15 -43.41
N ASN A 4 -23.22 3.44 -42.70
CA ASN A 4 -22.41 2.26 -43.15
C ASN A 4 -21.15 2.09 -42.27
N ASN A 5 -21.17 1.16 -41.30
CA ASN A 5 -20.72 -0.25 -41.39
C ASN A 5 -19.21 -0.46 -41.19
N ALA A 6 -18.84 -1.11 -40.08
CA ALA A 6 -18.33 -2.49 -40.10
C ALA A 6 -18.12 -3.02 -38.66
N GLU A 7 -18.81 -4.10 -38.33
CA GLU A 7 -18.65 -4.98 -37.17
C GLU A 7 -17.46 -5.94 -37.34
N GLU A 8 -16.89 -6.44 -36.24
CA GLU A 8 -16.50 -7.86 -36.04
C GLU A 8 -16.11 -8.16 -34.55
N PRO A 9 -16.03 -9.42 -34.07
CA PRO A 9 -17.02 -9.95 -33.14
C PRO A 9 -16.48 -10.49 -31.79
N LEU A 10 -17.41 -10.69 -30.85
CA LEU A 10 -17.26 -11.33 -29.53
C LEU A 10 -17.14 -12.86 -29.63
N LEU A 11 -16.23 -13.45 -28.85
CA LEU A 11 -16.14 -14.91 -28.61
C LEU A 11 -16.60 -15.28 -27.19
N PRO A 12 -17.29 -16.43 -27.00
CA PRO A 12 -17.97 -16.77 -25.74
C PRO A 12 -17.10 -17.57 -24.76
N ILE A 13 -17.41 -17.38 -23.48
CA ILE A 13 -16.85 -18.05 -22.30
C ILE A 13 -17.47 -19.45 -22.17
N ALA A 14 -16.65 -20.48 -21.88
CA ALA A 14 -17.09 -21.86 -21.64
C ALA A 14 -16.89 -22.29 -20.18
N ASP A 15 -17.95 -22.90 -19.64
CA ASP A 15 -18.13 -23.51 -18.30
C ASP A 15 -17.51 -24.91 -18.21
N PRO A 16 -16.85 -25.31 -17.11
CA PRO A 16 -16.49 -26.70 -16.87
C PRO A 16 -17.24 -27.31 -15.68
N ARG A 17 -18.36 -27.99 -15.94
CA ARG A 17 -18.83 -29.14 -15.14
C ARG A 17 -19.40 -30.23 -16.05
N SER A 18 -18.70 -31.37 -16.11
CA SER A 18 -19.22 -32.72 -15.83
C SER A 18 -18.52 -33.85 -16.61
N ALA A 19 -18.38 -34.96 -15.89
CA ALA A 19 -18.33 -36.36 -16.33
C ALA A 19 -17.02 -36.95 -16.88
N GLY A 20 -16.58 -38.05 -16.26
CA GLY A 20 -15.75 -39.05 -16.92
C GLY A 20 -14.95 -40.01 -16.01
N ASN A 21 -15.63 -40.87 -15.26
CA ASN A 21 -15.02 -42.05 -14.62
C ASN A 21 -14.42 -43.01 -15.66
N VAL A 22 -13.15 -43.40 -15.50
CA VAL A 22 -12.64 -44.70 -15.98
C VAL A 22 -11.70 -45.30 -14.93
N ALA A 23 -12.03 -46.49 -14.47
CA ALA A 23 -11.23 -47.32 -13.58
C ALA A 23 -10.44 -48.38 -14.38
N ALA A 24 -9.24 -48.72 -13.89
CA ALA A 24 -8.44 -49.96 -14.05
C ALA A 24 -6.94 -49.59 -14.13
N THR A 25 -5.96 -50.23 -13.51
CA THR A 25 -5.82 -51.47 -12.74
C THR A 25 -4.49 -51.38 -11.99
N GLY A 26 -4.41 -51.98 -10.80
CA GLY A 26 -3.21 -51.94 -9.98
C GLY A 26 -2.08 -52.86 -10.46
N LYS A 27 -0.85 -52.46 -10.15
CA LYS A 27 0.25 -53.37 -9.83
C LYS A 27 1.01 -52.83 -8.62
N LYS A 28 0.92 -53.56 -7.50
CA LYS A 28 1.76 -53.38 -6.32
C LYS A 28 3.17 -53.89 -6.62
N VAL A 29 4.18 -53.07 -6.33
CA VAL A 29 5.54 -53.55 -6.07
C VAL A 29 5.94 -53.04 -4.68
N LYS A 30 6.33 -53.98 -3.81
CA LYS A 30 6.87 -53.72 -2.48
C LYS A 30 8.32 -53.24 -2.60
N GLY A 31 8.66 -52.14 -1.95
CA GLY A 31 10.04 -51.66 -1.77
C GLY A 31 10.15 -50.93 -0.44
N ALA A 32 11.18 -51.25 0.33
CA ALA A 32 11.36 -50.92 1.74
C ALA A 32 11.55 -49.42 2.02
N TRP A 33 11.03 -48.97 3.17
CA TRP A 33 11.26 -47.63 3.70
C TRP A 33 12.62 -47.57 4.39
N ILE A 34 13.54 -46.74 3.89
CA ILE A 34 14.70 -46.27 4.63
C ILE A 34 14.46 -44.78 4.92
N TRP A 35 14.42 -44.44 6.21
CA TRP A 35 14.25 -43.09 6.71
C TRP A 35 15.61 -42.39 6.72
N ILE A 36 15.75 -41.26 6.01
CA ILE A 36 16.96 -40.41 6.02
C ILE A 36 16.53 -39.02 6.50
N PRO A 37 17.26 -38.35 7.42
CA PRO A 37 16.83 -37.08 7.98
C PRO A 37 17.00 -35.91 6.98
N PRO A 38 16.29 -34.78 7.16
CA PRO A 38 16.17 -33.69 6.16
C PRO A 38 17.45 -32.88 5.89
N MET A 39 18.58 -33.17 6.54
CA MET A 39 19.83 -32.41 6.38
C MET A 39 20.76 -32.94 5.28
N ALA A 40 20.49 -34.10 4.68
CA ALA A 40 21.41 -34.72 3.71
C ALA A 40 21.08 -34.45 2.23
N ILE A 41 19.90 -33.90 1.92
CA ILE A 41 19.47 -33.66 0.53
C ILE A 41 19.92 -32.28 -0.01
N PHE A 42 20.21 -31.32 0.88
CA PHE A 42 20.67 -29.99 0.49
C PHE A 42 22.16 -29.90 0.15
N ALA A 43 23.00 -30.72 0.77
CA ALA A 43 24.43 -30.78 0.45
C ALA A 43 24.69 -31.41 -0.94
N ALA A 44 23.76 -32.24 -1.44
CA ALA A 44 23.89 -32.90 -2.74
C ALA A 44 23.57 -31.95 -3.92
N PHE A 45 22.72 -30.94 -3.74
CA PHE A 45 22.36 -30.00 -4.81
C PHE A 45 23.49 -28.99 -5.12
N VAL A 46 24.21 -28.54 -4.10
CA VAL A 46 25.36 -27.63 -4.26
C VAL A 46 26.59 -28.34 -4.85
N ILE A 47 26.72 -29.64 -4.60
CA ILE A 47 27.80 -30.47 -5.15
C ILE A 47 27.47 -30.98 -6.57
N TYR A 48 26.19 -31.16 -6.92
CA TYR A 48 25.78 -31.61 -8.27
C TYR A 48 25.89 -30.51 -9.34
N GLU A 49 25.67 -29.24 -8.99
CA GLU A 49 25.92 -28.11 -9.92
C GLU A 49 27.40 -27.77 -10.07
N THR A 50 28.23 -28.04 -9.05
CA THR A 50 29.69 -27.85 -9.16
C THR A 50 30.41 -29.00 -9.87
N LEU A 51 29.85 -30.20 -9.91
CA LEU A 51 30.46 -31.38 -10.57
C LEU A 51 29.99 -31.64 -12.01
N ASN A 52 28.87 -31.07 -12.49
CA ASN A 52 28.46 -31.21 -13.89
C ASN A 52 29.03 -30.12 -14.83
N PHE A 53 29.89 -29.24 -14.32
CA PHE A 53 30.60 -28.26 -15.13
C PHE A 53 31.81 -28.83 -15.91
N SER A 54 32.05 -30.15 -15.85
CA SER A 54 33.18 -30.79 -16.54
C SER A 54 32.80 -31.62 -17.78
N SER A 55 31.56 -31.56 -18.29
CA SER A 55 31.20 -32.34 -19.50
C SER A 55 30.31 -31.64 -20.52
N SER A 56 30.43 -30.32 -20.65
CA SER A 56 30.18 -29.67 -21.94
C SER A 56 31.38 -28.77 -22.25
N GLY A 57 32.02 -29.01 -23.39
CA GLY A 57 33.29 -28.38 -23.76
C GLY A 57 33.16 -26.89 -24.08
N ARG A 58 33.04 -26.04 -23.06
CA ARG A 58 33.52 -24.66 -23.10
C ARG A 58 34.63 -24.52 -22.08
N SER A 59 35.80 -24.11 -22.56
CA SER A 59 37.00 -24.00 -21.73
C SER A 59 36.83 -22.92 -20.66
N SER A 60 37.56 -23.04 -19.54
CA SER A 60 37.71 -21.99 -18.53
C SER A 60 38.28 -20.66 -19.08
N ARG A 61 38.71 -20.61 -20.35
CA ARG A 61 39.10 -19.37 -21.05
C ARG A 61 37.91 -18.59 -21.60
N ASP A 62 36.74 -19.20 -21.82
CA ASP A 62 35.54 -18.47 -22.29
C ASP A 62 34.89 -17.63 -21.19
N PHE A 63 35.06 -17.99 -19.91
CA PHE A 63 34.62 -17.16 -18.77
C PHE A 63 35.52 -15.95 -18.49
N GLN A 64 36.78 -15.96 -18.96
CA GLN A 64 37.71 -14.85 -18.75
C GLN A 64 37.62 -13.72 -19.79
N ASN A 65 36.87 -13.91 -20.89
CA ASN A 65 36.74 -12.91 -21.96
C ASN A 65 35.48 -12.04 -21.87
N GLN A 66 34.71 -12.13 -20.78
CA GLN A 66 33.42 -11.43 -20.62
C GLN A 66 33.20 -10.97 -19.17
N MET A 67 34.20 -10.36 -18.53
CA MET A 67 34.04 -9.78 -17.19
C MET A 67 33.68 -8.30 -17.27
N ILE A 68 32.67 -7.87 -16.52
CA ILE A 68 32.35 -6.44 -16.37
C ILE A 68 33.13 -5.90 -15.16
N THR A 69 33.83 -4.79 -15.33
CA THR A 69 34.53 -4.12 -14.23
C THR A 69 33.79 -2.85 -13.84
N LEU A 70 33.43 -2.74 -12.56
CA LEU A 70 32.91 -1.52 -11.92
C LEU A 70 34.04 -0.88 -11.13
N GLU A 71 34.50 0.29 -11.56
CA GLU A 71 35.50 1.08 -10.85
C GLU A 71 34.78 2.13 -9.99
N VAL A 72 35.06 2.13 -8.69
CA VAL A 72 34.41 3.00 -7.71
C VAL A 72 35.42 3.96 -7.11
N GLN A 73 35.13 5.26 -7.17
CA GLN A 73 35.93 6.30 -6.49
C GLN A 73 35.44 6.46 -5.05
N ALA A 74 35.97 5.62 -4.16
CA ALA A 74 35.45 5.45 -2.81
C ALA A 74 36.01 6.45 -1.79
N ASP A 75 36.92 7.34 -2.16
CA ASP A 75 37.42 8.48 -1.38
C ASP A 75 36.79 9.83 -1.79
N ASP A 76 36.02 9.86 -2.89
CA ASP A 76 35.33 11.05 -3.35
C ASP A 76 34.25 11.52 -2.35
N SER A 77 33.94 12.82 -2.37
CA SER A 77 32.87 13.40 -1.56
C SER A 77 31.48 13.04 -2.09
N GLY A 78 31.37 12.61 -3.35
CA GLY A 78 30.14 12.26 -4.03
C GLY A 78 29.13 13.41 -4.10
N ARG A 79 27.91 13.05 -4.48
CA ARG A 79 26.76 13.96 -4.54
C ARG A 79 25.68 13.51 -3.55
N PRO A 80 25.19 14.38 -2.65
CA PRO A 80 24.09 14.03 -1.75
C PRO A 80 22.82 13.65 -2.53
N ILE A 81 22.17 12.58 -2.11
CA ILE A 81 20.83 12.20 -2.53
C ILE A 81 19.83 12.90 -1.59
N PRO A 82 18.72 13.47 -2.11
CA PRO A 82 17.67 14.04 -1.28
C PRO A 82 17.21 13.06 -0.19
N SER A 83 16.98 13.57 1.01
CA SER A 83 16.41 12.78 2.11
C SER A 83 14.97 12.34 1.83
N THR A 84 14.35 12.87 0.79
CA THR A 84 12.98 12.64 0.36
C THR A 84 12.85 11.69 -0.84
N LEU A 85 13.95 11.11 -1.34
CA LEU A 85 13.94 10.42 -2.64
C LEU A 85 12.90 9.30 -2.72
N PHE A 86 12.88 8.35 -1.79
CA PHE A 86 11.90 7.25 -1.82
C PHE A 86 10.88 7.37 -0.68
N GLY A 87 9.61 7.27 -1.05
CA GLY A 87 8.46 7.26 -0.15
C GLY A 87 7.41 6.27 -0.62
N ILE A 88 6.20 6.41 -0.07
CA ILE A 88 5.05 5.57 -0.43
C ILE A 88 3.90 6.41 -0.96
N PHE A 89 3.12 5.82 -1.86
CA PHE A 89 1.87 6.35 -2.37
C PHE A 89 0.69 5.63 -1.72
N PHE A 90 -0.37 6.36 -1.40
CA PHE A 90 -1.60 5.80 -0.89
C PHE A 90 -2.83 6.47 -1.50
N GLU A 91 -3.73 5.65 -2.02
CA GLU A 91 -5.12 5.99 -2.29
C GLU A 91 -6.06 4.86 -1.85
N GLU A 92 -7.35 5.14 -1.71
CA GLU A 92 -8.37 4.13 -1.41
C GLU A 92 -8.75 3.36 -2.69
N ILE A 93 -7.84 2.51 -3.15
CA ILE A 93 -7.98 1.54 -4.23
C ILE A 93 -7.85 0.13 -3.67
N ASN A 94 -8.50 -0.88 -4.27
CA ASN A 94 -8.29 -2.28 -3.91
C ASN A 94 -8.51 -2.62 -2.41
N HIS A 95 -9.36 -1.85 -1.70
CA HIS A 95 -9.49 -1.92 -0.24
C HIS A 95 -8.17 -1.67 0.50
N ALA A 96 -7.36 -0.71 0.04
CA ALA A 96 -6.09 -0.33 0.64
C ALA A 96 -6.25 0.25 2.05
N GLY A 97 -7.31 1.02 2.30
CA GLY A 97 -7.63 1.58 3.61
C GLY A 97 -8.76 0.80 4.27
N ALA A 98 -9.98 0.95 3.75
CA ALA A 98 -11.18 0.27 4.23
C ALA A 98 -11.14 -1.24 3.92
N GLY A 99 -10.90 -2.07 4.93
CA GLY A 99 -10.63 -3.51 4.78
C GLY A 99 -9.15 -3.85 4.63
N GLY A 100 -8.32 -2.84 4.42
CA GLY A 100 -6.86 -2.90 4.38
C GLY A 100 -6.26 -2.27 5.61
N LEU A 101 -5.41 -1.27 5.42
CA LEU A 101 -4.58 -0.65 6.47
C LEU A 101 -5.39 -0.15 7.69
N TRP A 102 -6.62 0.31 7.50
CA TRP A 102 -7.48 0.76 8.60
C TRP A 102 -8.14 -0.43 9.31
N ALA A 103 -8.08 -0.45 10.65
CA ALA A 103 -8.45 -1.64 11.43
C ALA A 103 -9.95 -1.81 11.71
N GLU A 104 -10.83 -0.99 11.12
CA GLU A 104 -12.28 -1.20 11.20
C GLU A 104 -12.63 -2.55 10.58
N LEU A 105 -13.33 -3.40 11.33
CA LEU A 105 -13.67 -4.76 10.89
C LEU A 105 -15.04 -4.81 10.19
N ILE A 106 -15.84 -3.76 10.29
CA ILE A 106 -17.22 -3.73 9.79
C ILE A 106 -17.31 -2.94 8.50
N ASN A 107 -17.60 -3.67 7.42
CA ASN A 107 -17.92 -3.07 6.13
C ASN A 107 -19.35 -2.50 6.17
N ASN A 108 -19.56 -1.36 5.51
CA ASN A 108 -20.84 -0.66 5.43
C ASN A 108 -21.46 -0.42 6.83
N ARG A 109 -20.64 0.08 7.76
CA ARG A 109 -21.00 0.27 9.18
C ARG A 109 -22.18 1.22 9.44
N GLY A 110 -22.38 2.19 8.55
CA GLY A 110 -23.43 3.20 8.64
C GLY A 110 -24.63 2.94 7.71
N PHE A 111 -24.61 1.88 6.90
CA PHE A 111 -25.67 1.56 5.93
C PHE A 111 -25.84 2.61 4.81
N GLU A 112 -24.83 3.46 4.59
CA GLU A 112 -24.85 4.53 3.58
C GLU A 112 -24.37 4.07 2.20
N ALA A 113 -23.94 2.81 2.03
CA ALA A 113 -23.37 2.33 0.77
C ALA A 113 -24.31 2.39 -0.46
N GLY A 114 -25.63 2.48 -0.26
CA GLY A 114 -26.59 2.73 -1.34
C GLY A 114 -26.89 4.21 -1.58
N GLY A 115 -26.12 5.10 -0.96
CA GLY A 115 -26.43 6.51 -0.81
C GLY A 115 -27.55 6.76 0.21
N GLN A 116 -28.03 8.01 0.24
CA GLN A 116 -29.01 8.48 1.24
C GLN A 116 -30.48 8.10 0.92
N ASN A 117 -30.69 7.25 -0.09
CA ASN A 117 -32.03 6.82 -0.53
C ASN A 117 -32.45 5.55 0.22
N THR A 118 -33.76 5.31 0.33
CA THR A 118 -34.31 4.09 0.94
C THR A 118 -35.11 3.27 -0.09
N PRO A 119 -34.91 1.95 -0.19
CA PRO A 119 -33.93 1.17 0.58
C PRO A 119 -32.50 1.51 0.15
N SER A 120 -31.60 1.71 1.13
CA SER A 120 -30.16 1.79 0.90
C SER A 120 -29.60 0.38 0.77
N ASN A 121 -28.43 0.26 0.15
CA ASN A 121 -27.72 -0.99 0.04
C ASN A 121 -27.13 -1.35 1.42
N ILE A 122 -27.49 -2.53 1.91
CA ILE A 122 -26.96 -3.07 3.17
C ILE A 122 -25.84 -4.09 2.92
N ASP A 123 -25.46 -4.40 1.69
CA ASP A 123 -24.33 -5.31 1.43
C ASP A 123 -23.06 -4.84 2.18
N PRO A 124 -22.28 -5.73 2.81
CA PRO A 124 -22.39 -7.20 2.83
C PRO A 124 -23.23 -7.76 3.99
N TRP A 125 -24.05 -6.96 4.66
CA TRP A 125 -24.93 -7.44 5.72
C TRP A 125 -26.02 -8.36 5.18
N TYR A 126 -26.30 -9.46 5.89
CA TYR A 126 -27.36 -10.40 5.52
C TYR A 126 -28.14 -10.92 6.72
N GLN A 127 -29.32 -11.47 6.44
CA GLN A 127 -30.24 -11.97 7.44
C GLN A 127 -29.73 -13.25 8.13
N LYS A 128 -29.85 -13.30 9.46
CA LYS A 128 -29.73 -14.53 10.25
C LYS A 128 -31.13 -15.05 10.56
N GLY A 129 -31.52 -16.10 9.86
CA GLY A 129 -32.89 -16.62 9.85
C GLY A 129 -33.50 -16.52 8.46
N ASP A 130 -34.75 -16.99 8.30
CA ASP A 130 -35.50 -16.87 7.05
C ASP A 130 -36.52 -15.72 7.11
N SER A 131 -37.18 -15.48 5.97
CA SER A 131 -38.19 -14.42 5.82
C SER A 131 -39.46 -14.62 6.67
N ASN A 132 -39.69 -15.81 7.23
CA ASN A 132 -40.78 -16.04 8.18
C ASN A 132 -40.40 -15.62 9.61
N ASN A 133 -39.10 -15.44 9.87
CA ASN A 133 -38.58 -15.12 11.18
C ASN A 133 -38.08 -13.68 11.30
N VAL A 134 -37.46 -13.13 10.26
CA VAL A 134 -36.86 -11.80 10.27
C VAL A 134 -36.99 -11.11 8.92
N ILE A 135 -37.22 -9.80 8.93
CA ILE A 135 -37.19 -8.93 7.75
C ILE A 135 -36.20 -7.79 8.02
N LEU A 136 -35.33 -7.52 7.05
CA LEU A 136 -34.41 -6.39 7.07
C LEU A 136 -34.91 -5.29 6.11
N SER A 137 -34.83 -4.04 6.53
CA SER A 137 -35.10 -2.87 5.70
C SER A 137 -34.30 -1.67 6.20
N THR A 138 -34.08 -0.64 5.38
CA THR A 138 -33.42 0.59 5.82
C THR A 138 -34.41 1.76 5.88
N GLU A 139 -34.27 2.64 6.86
CA GLU A 139 -35.13 3.82 7.04
C GLU A 139 -34.28 5.07 7.32
N ARG A 140 -34.75 6.26 6.89
CA ARG A 140 -34.10 7.55 7.20
C ARG A 140 -34.44 8.02 8.62
N THR A 141 -33.99 7.26 9.63
CA THR A 141 -34.36 7.47 11.04
C THR A 141 -33.18 7.63 11.97
N SER A 142 -31.95 7.63 11.44
CA SER A 142 -30.74 7.88 12.23
C SER A 142 -30.81 9.20 12.99
N LEU A 143 -30.15 9.26 14.15
CA LEU A 143 -29.89 10.51 14.85
C LEU A 143 -28.82 11.38 14.18
N PHE A 144 -28.01 10.81 13.29
CA PHE A 144 -26.89 11.48 12.64
C PHE A 144 -27.38 12.15 11.35
N LYS A 145 -27.38 13.48 11.32
CA LYS A 145 -27.92 14.24 10.18
C LYS A 145 -27.20 13.94 8.86
N ARG A 146 -25.90 13.66 8.92
CA ARG A 146 -25.05 13.36 7.76
C ARG A 146 -25.08 11.90 7.34
N ASN A 147 -25.51 11.02 8.25
CA ASN A 147 -25.67 9.59 8.06
C ASN A 147 -27.13 9.22 8.37
N PRO A 148 -28.09 9.61 7.51
CA PRO A 148 -29.51 9.53 7.87
C PRO A 148 -30.05 8.09 7.91
N ILE A 149 -29.35 7.11 7.36
CA ILE A 149 -29.84 5.75 7.18
C ILE A 149 -29.62 4.92 8.45
N ALA A 150 -30.63 4.12 8.82
CA ALA A 150 -30.54 3.12 9.85
C ALA A 150 -31.12 1.79 9.37
N LEU A 151 -30.53 0.68 9.79
CA LEU A 151 -31.04 -0.66 9.53
C LEU A 151 -32.17 -0.99 10.52
N ARG A 152 -33.35 -1.31 10.00
CA ARG A 152 -34.46 -1.88 10.76
C ARG A 152 -34.48 -3.40 10.64
N ILE A 153 -34.47 -4.07 11.78
CA ILE A 153 -34.56 -5.52 11.96
C ILE A 153 -35.94 -5.80 12.55
N SER A 154 -36.85 -6.34 11.73
CA SER A 154 -38.21 -6.71 12.16
C SER A 154 -38.26 -8.20 12.48
N THR A 155 -38.29 -8.54 13.76
CA THR A 155 -38.34 -9.94 14.23
C THR A 155 -39.80 -10.40 14.29
N LEU A 156 -40.13 -11.41 13.50
CA LEU A 156 -41.48 -11.96 13.34
C LEU A 156 -41.74 -13.17 14.24
N CYS A 157 -40.68 -13.89 14.63
CA CYS A 157 -40.73 -14.99 15.59
C CYS A 157 -40.64 -14.50 17.04
N GLY A 158 -40.79 -15.41 18.01
CA GLY A 158 -40.69 -15.12 19.44
C GLY A 158 -42.03 -15.19 20.18
N SER A 159 -43.10 -15.57 19.48
CA SER A 159 -44.39 -15.89 20.08
C SER A 159 -44.52 -17.40 20.33
N ALA A 160 -45.51 -17.81 21.14
CA ALA A 160 -45.80 -19.23 21.36
C ALA A 160 -46.20 -19.98 20.07
N SER A 161 -46.81 -19.28 19.11
CA SER A 161 -47.23 -19.84 17.81
C SER A 161 -46.16 -19.80 16.73
N ASN A 162 -45.11 -18.97 16.90
CA ASN A 162 -43.97 -18.86 15.99
C ASN A 162 -42.67 -18.71 16.79
N PRO A 163 -42.16 -19.78 17.40
CA PRO A 163 -40.94 -19.71 18.21
C PRO A 163 -39.72 -19.42 17.34
N CYS A 164 -38.78 -18.60 17.83
CA CYS A 164 -37.54 -18.37 17.10
C CYS A 164 -36.65 -19.62 17.07
N PRO A 165 -35.86 -19.83 15.99
CA PRO A 165 -34.79 -20.82 15.96
C PRO A 165 -33.81 -20.70 17.13
N ALA A 166 -33.15 -21.81 17.46
CA ALA A 166 -32.07 -21.82 18.45
C ALA A 166 -30.95 -20.84 18.06
N GLY A 167 -30.49 -20.03 19.02
CA GLY A 167 -29.49 -18.98 18.77
C GLY A 167 -30.05 -17.63 18.31
N GLY A 168 -31.37 -17.54 18.12
CA GLY A 168 -32.08 -16.32 17.73
C GLY A 168 -31.96 -15.97 16.24
N VAL A 169 -32.58 -14.85 15.86
CA VAL A 169 -32.58 -14.30 14.49
C VAL A 169 -32.13 -12.85 14.47
N GLY A 170 -31.74 -12.33 13.32
CA GLY A 170 -31.31 -10.93 13.19
C GLY A 170 -30.46 -10.69 11.94
N VAL A 171 -29.28 -10.10 12.12
CA VAL A 171 -28.39 -9.69 11.01
C VAL A 171 -26.94 -10.09 11.29
N ILE A 172 -26.19 -10.38 10.23
CA ILE A 172 -24.76 -10.71 10.23
C ILE A 172 -24.01 -9.75 9.30
N ASN A 173 -22.83 -9.29 9.73
CA ASN A 173 -21.83 -8.66 8.88
C ASN A 173 -20.60 -9.58 8.77
N PRO A 174 -20.17 -9.96 7.56
CA PRO A 174 -18.98 -10.79 7.37
C PRO A 174 -17.65 -10.01 7.42
N GLY A 175 -17.69 -8.71 7.71
CA GLY A 175 -16.54 -7.82 7.58
C GLY A 175 -16.08 -7.67 6.13
N TYR A 176 -14.77 -7.53 5.94
CA TYR A 176 -14.14 -7.50 4.63
C TYR A 176 -13.74 -8.92 4.21
N TRP A 177 -14.73 -9.71 3.78
CA TRP A 177 -14.61 -11.14 3.44
C TRP A 177 -14.04 -12.02 4.57
N GLY A 178 -14.32 -11.64 5.81
CA GLY A 178 -13.84 -12.30 7.01
C GLY A 178 -13.45 -11.28 8.07
N ILE A 179 -13.59 -11.69 9.33
CA ILE A 179 -13.06 -10.96 10.48
C ILE A 179 -12.05 -11.85 11.20
N ASP A 180 -10.82 -11.36 11.36
CA ASP A 180 -9.78 -12.06 12.11
C ASP A 180 -10.01 -11.97 13.63
N VAL A 181 -10.76 -12.95 14.16
CA VAL A 181 -11.05 -13.07 15.58
C VAL A 181 -10.06 -14.04 16.20
N ARG A 182 -9.25 -13.58 17.16
CA ARG A 182 -8.17 -14.39 17.77
C ARG A 182 -8.40 -14.61 19.27
N ALA A 183 -8.31 -15.86 19.71
CA ALA A 183 -8.42 -16.21 21.12
C ALA A 183 -7.47 -15.38 22.00
N GLY A 184 -8.00 -14.87 23.13
CA GLY A 184 -7.27 -14.02 24.06
C GLY A 184 -7.15 -12.55 23.67
N LYS A 185 -7.61 -12.16 22.47
CA LYS A 185 -7.67 -10.76 22.04
C LYS A 185 -9.01 -10.10 22.41
N PHE A 186 -8.98 -8.77 22.46
CA PHE A 186 -10.12 -7.95 22.81
C PHE A 186 -10.52 -7.05 21.64
N TYR A 187 -11.83 -6.90 21.48
CA TYR A 187 -12.45 -6.14 20.42
C TYR A 187 -13.50 -5.21 21.04
N THR A 188 -13.47 -3.94 20.68
CA THR A 188 -14.51 -2.99 21.08
C THR A 188 -15.58 -2.94 19.99
N VAL A 189 -16.80 -3.36 20.33
CA VAL A 189 -17.96 -3.25 19.45
C VAL A 189 -18.83 -2.09 19.93
N THR A 190 -19.03 -1.09 19.06
CA THR A 190 -19.83 0.11 19.34
C THR A 190 -20.94 0.22 18.32
N PHE A 191 -22.16 0.52 18.77
CA PHE A 191 -23.31 0.71 17.90
C PHE A 191 -24.38 1.57 18.56
N TRP A 192 -25.29 2.10 17.74
CA TRP A 192 -26.47 2.81 18.19
C TRP A 192 -27.70 1.94 17.98
N LEU A 193 -28.57 1.94 18.98
CA LEU A 193 -29.78 1.14 18.98
C LEU A 193 -30.99 1.96 19.41
N ARG A 194 -32.11 1.73 18.73
CA ARG A 194 -33.47 2.14 19.10
C ARG A 194 -34.41 0.94 18.93
N SER A 195 -35.45 0.82 19.73
CA SER A 195 -36.45 -0.24 19.61
C SER A 195 -37.82 0.21 20.14
N ASP A 196 -38.88 -0.30 19.52
CA ASP A 196 -40.29 -0.05 19.90
C ASP A 196 -40.77 -0.94 21.07
N THR A 197 -39.97 -1.95 21.42
CA THR A 197 -40.25 -3.00 22.38
C THR A 197 -39.05 -3.22 23.30
N SER A 198 -39.26 -3.94 24.41
CA SER A 198 -38.13 -4.39 25.23
C SER A 198 -37.24 -5.32 24.41
N VAL A 199 -35.94 -5.08 24.45
CA VAL A 199 -34.94 -5.77 23.62
C VAL A 199 -34.21 -6.81 24.46
N ASN A 200 -34.04 -8.02 23.90
CA ASN A 200 -33.01 -8.98 24.32
C ASN A 200 -32.12 -9.26 23.12
N LEU A 201 -31.05 -8.49 23.00
CA LEU A 201 -30.10 -8.55 21.89
C LEU A 201 -28.81 -9.20 22.36
N THR A 202 -28.30 -10.14 21.59
CA THR A 202 -26.94 -10.69 21.77
C THR A 202 -26.07 -10.22 20.62
N VAL A 203 -24.96 -9.57 20.96
CA VAL A 203 -23.90 -9.18 20.03
C VAL A 203 -22.81 -10.22 20.13
N LYS A 204 -22.40 -10.83 19.02
CA LYS A 204 -21.44 -11.95 19.03
C LYS A 204 -20.54 -11.97 17.81
N PHE A 205 -19.28 -12.31 18.04
CA PHE A 205 -18.43 -12.84 16.99
C PHE A 205 -18.70 -14.35 16.86
N ILE A 206 -18.88 -14.82 15.63
CA ILE A 206 -19.13 -16.23 15.30
C ILE A 206 -18.15 -16.72 14.25
N SER A 207 -17.92 -18.03 14.20
CA SER A 207 -17.09 -18.67 13.16
C SER A 207 -17.69 -18.51 11.77
N GLU A 208 -16.87 -18.76 10.74
CA GLU A 208 -17.28 -18.69 9.33
C GLU A 208 -18.54 -19.54 9.04
N ASP A 209 -18.58 -20.76 9.60
CA ASP A 209 -19.70 -21.71 9.49
C ASP A 209 -20.89 -21.40 10.42
N GLU A 210 -20.77 -20.33 11.21
CA GLU A 210 -21.76 -19.85 12.18
C GLU A 210 -22.10 -20.84 13.30
N GLN A 211 -21.29 -21.89 13.51
CA GLN A 211 -21.54 -22.93 14.51
C GLN A 211 -20.91 -22.61 15.87
N ARG A 212 -19.82 -21.85 15.90
CA ARG A 212 -19.09 -21.50 17.13
C ARG A 212 -19.31 -20.03 17.48
N THR A 213 -19.50 -19.76 18.76
CA THR A 213 -19.44 -18.39 19.29
C THR A 213 -18.02 -18.11 19.76
N LEU A 214 -17.39 -17.10 19.18
CA LEU A 214 -16.00 -16.72 19.44
C LEU A 214 -15.91 -15.68 20.56
N ALA A 215 -16.89 -14.78 20.65
CA ALA A 215 -17.08 -13.84 21.75
C ALA A 215 -18.54 -13.38 21.77
N GLN A 216 -19.09 -13.00 22.92
CA GLN A 216 -20.46 -12.47 22.98
C GLN A 216 -20.73 -11.55 24.16
N GLN A 217 -21.73 -10.68 24.01
CA GLN A 217 -22.35 -9.92 25.08
C GLN A 217 -23.86 -9.88 24.89
N ALA A 218 -24.60 -10.23 25.94
CA ALA A 218 -26.05 -10.05 25.98
C ALA A 218 -26.42 -8.67 26.51
N LEU A 219 -27.44 -8.06 25.92
CA LEU A 219 -27.99 -6.75 26.25
C LEU A 219 -29.51 -6.87 26.42
N THR A 220 -30.00 -6.46 27.59
CA THR A 220 -31.43 -6.31 27.86
C THR A 220 -31.75 -4.82 28.03
N VAL A 221 -32.70 -4.30 27.26
CA VAL A 221 -33.14 -2.90 27.32
C VAL A 221 -34.65 -2.85 27.52
N ASP A 222 -35.10 -2.19 28.59
CA ASP A 222 -36.51 -1.96 28.83
C ASP A 222 -37.11 -0.96 27.83
N LYS A 223 -38.37 -1.19 27.44
CA LYS A 223 -39.13 -0.37 26.48
C LYS A 223 -39.07 1.16 26.70
N VAL A 224 -38.97 1.61 27.95
CA VAL A 224 -38.93 3.06 28.29
C VAL A 224 -37.62 3.71 27.82
N LYS A 225 -36.51 2.97 27.83
CA LYS A 225 -35.19 3.45 27.37
C LYS A 225 -34.94 3.20 25.89
N SER A 226 -35.73 2.33 25.25
CA SER A 226 -35.51 1.89 23.87
C SER A 226 -36.13 2.81 22.80
N ASN A 227 -37.14 3.62 23.15
CA ASN A 227 -37.81 4.50 22.18
C ASN A 227 -36.94 5.69 21.70
N SER A 228 -35.81 5.94 22.34
CA SER A 228 -34.79 6.90 21.92
C SER A 228 -33.52 6.17 21.51
N TRP A 229 -32.79 6.72 20.54
CA TRP A 229 -31.46 6.24 20.18
C TRP A 229 -30.51 6.28 21.38
N ALA A 230 -29.82 5.16 21.62
CA ALA A 230 -28.79 5.06 22.64
C ALA A 230 -27.53 4.38 22.08
N LYS A 231 -26.36 4.88 22.49
CA LYS A 231 -25.06 4.28 22.19
C LYS A 231 -24.79 3.12 23.14
N TYR A 232 -24.33 2.01 22.60
CA TYR A 232 -23.81 0.86 23.35
C TYR A 232 -22.37 0.61 22.91
N SER A 233 -21.52 0.23 23.87
CA SER A 233 -20.13 -0.11 23.60
C SER A 233 -19.74 -1.28 24.50
N PHE A 234 -19.26 -2.37 23.89
CA PHE A 234 -18.90 -3.59 24.57
C PHE A 234 -17.46 -3.96 24.24
N ARG A 235 -16.71 -4.28 25.29
CA ARG A 235 -15.40 -4.90 25.17
C ARG A 235 -15.57 -6.41 25.18
N LEU A 236 -15.43 -7.04 24.03
CA LEU A 236 -15.58 -8.49 23.85
C LEU A 236 -14.22 -9.18 23.92
N ALA A 237 -14.11 -10.16 24.80
CA ALA A 237 -12.94 -11.05 24.90
C ALA A 237 -13.19 -12.30 24.03
N ALA A 238 -12.33 -12.52 23.04
CA ALA A 238 -12.42 -13.71 22.20
C ALA A 238 -11.92 -14.96 22.95
N THR A 239 -12.75 -16.00 22.99
CA THR A 239 -12.44 -17.28 23.64
C THR A 239 -11.90 -18.34 22.67
N ASP A 240 -12.01 -18.10 21.37
CA ASP A 240 -11.60 -19.02 20.30
C ASP A 240 -11.11 -18.20 19.08
N THR A 241 -10.43 -18.86 18.15
CA THR A 241 -9.88 -18.26 16.93
C THR A 241 -10.67 -18.70 15.70
N ASP A 242 -10.96 -17.73 14.82
CA ASP A 242 -11.41 -17.95 13.45
C ASP A 242 -10.95 -16.75 12.60
N HIS A 243 -10.28 -17.03 11.48
CA HIS A 243 -9.73 -16.00 10.59
C HIS A 243 -10.74 -15.46 9.57
N HIS A 244 -11.90 -16.11 9.47
CA HIS A 244 -13.03 -15.71 8.62
C HIS A 244 -14.30 -15.58 9.47
N GLY A 245 -14.14 -15.09 10.70
CA GLY A 245 -15.25 -14.84 11.61
C GLY A 245 -16.21 -13.77 11.10
N LYS A 246 -17.35 -13.63 11.78
CA LYS A 246 -18.43 -12.70 11.41
C LYS A 246 -18.97 -12.01 12.66
N LEU A 247 -19.51 -10.80 12.55
CA LEU A 247 -20.23 -10.13 13.63
C LEU A 247 -21.73 -10.35 13.45
N ALA A 248 -22.42 -10.81 14.49
CA ALA A 248 -23.86 -11.05 14.46
C ALA A 248 -24.59 -10.31 15.59
N PHE A 249 -25.78 -9.82 15.24
CA PHE A 249 -26.76 -9.23 16.14
C PHE A 249 -28.00 -10.12 16.12
N THR A 250 -28.30 -10.80 17.22
CA THR A 250 -29.43 -11.74 17.29
C THR A 250 -30.37 -11.48 18.46
N THR A 251 -31.66 -11.64 18.24
CA THR A 251 -32.73 -11.57 19.25
C THR A 251 -33.67 -12.78 19.11
N ALA A 252 -34.38 -13.11 20.19
CA ALA A 252 -35.47 -14.10 20.17
C ALA A 252 -36.82 -13.47 20.56
N VAL A 253 -36.88 -12.14 20.61
CA VAL A 253 -38.05 -11.37 21.01
C VAL A 253 -38.68 -10.72 19.78
N GLN A 254 -39.98 -10.93 19.62
CA GLN A 254 -40.78 -10.31 18.55
C GLN A 254 -40.80 -8.78 18.71
N GLY A 255 -40.57 -8.03 17.63
CA GLY A 255 -40.51 -6.56 17.67
C GLY A 255 -39.58 -5.96 16.61
N SER A 256 -39.44 -4.63 16.60
CA SER A 256 -38.54 -3.92 15.69
C SER A 256 -37.34 -3.32 16.43
N ILE A 257 -36.14 -3.60 15.94
CA ILE A 257 -34.89 -2.97 16.39
C ILE A 257 -34.34 -2.13 15.24
N TRP A 258 -33.90 -0.91 15.52
CA TRP A 258 -33.10 -0.09 14.62
C TRP A 258 -31.66 -0.10 15.09
N LEU A 259 -30.75 -0.34 14.16
CA LEU A 259 -29.30 -0.41 14.35
C LEU A 259 -28.65 0.64 13.45
N ASP A 260 -27.64 1.34 13.97
CA ASP A 260 -26.90 2.35 13.23
C ASP A 260 -25.45 2.47 13.74
N GLN A 261 -24.56 2.96 12.88
CA GLN A 261 -23.14 3.25 13.15
C GLN A 261 -22.46 2.13 13.92
N VAL A 262 -22.39 0.94 13.30
CA VAL A 262 -21.80 -0.25 13.92
C VAL A 262 -20.31 -0.34 13.63
N SER A 263 -19.48 -0.16 14.64
CA SER A 263 -18.03 -0.37 14.56
C SER A 263 -17.63 -1.59 15.36
N ALA A 264 -16.69 -2.37 14.84
CA ALA A 264 -15.97 -3.37 15.61
C ALA A 264 -14.48 -3.19 15.36
N PHE A 265 -13.76 -2.86 16.43
CA PHE A 265 -12.37 -2.43 16.32
C PHE A 265 -11.49 -3.27 17.24
N PRO A 266 -10.36 -3.82 16.76
CA PRO A 266 -9.39 -4.49 17.62
C PRO A 266 -8.77 -3.46 18.58
N GLU A 267 -8.53 -3.84 19.84
CA GLU A 267 -7.88 -2.93 20.80
C GLU A 267 -6.38 -2.74 20.51
N GLU A 268 -5.74 -3.75 19.93
CA GLU A 268 -4.32 -3.72 19.59
C GLU A 268 -4.14 -3.24 18.14
N THR A 269 -3.88 -1.94 17.97
CA THR A 269 -3.55 -1.33 16.68
C THR A 269 -2.14 -0.76 16.68
N TYR A 270 -1.59 -0.51 15.49
CA TYR A 270 -0.26 0.06 15.35
C TYR A 270 -0.18 1.39 16.12
N LYS A 271 0.70 1.44 17.12
CA LYS A 271 0.87 2.56 18.05
C LYS A 271 -0.41 3.04 18.76
N GLY A 272 -1.50 2.28 18.69
CA GLY A 272 -2.82 2.67 19.23
C GLY A 272 -3.59 3.66 18.34
N HIS A 273 -3.14 3.93 17.11
CA HIS A 273 -3.71 4.95 16.23
C HIS A 273 -4.65 4.41 15.13
N GLY A 274 -5.03 3.13 15.21
CA GLY A 274 -6.11 2.58 14.40
C GLY A 274 -5.71 1.82 13.14
N PHE A 275 -4.41 1.65 12.89
CA PHE A 275 -3.93 0.84 11.75
C PHE A 275 -3.71 -0.62 12.12
N ARG A 276 -3.91 -1.52 11.15
CA ARG A 276 -3.50 -2.92 11.26
C ARG A 276 -1.99 -3.01 11.45
N THR A 277 -1.57 -3.61 12.56
CA THR A 277 -0.16 -3.59 13.02
C THR A 277 0.78 -4.23 12.01
N GLU A 278 0.36 -5.32 11.39
CA GLU A 278 1.15 -6.09 10.46
C GLU A 278 1.34 -5.40 9.10
N LEU A 279 0.34 -4.65 8.63
CA LEU A 279 0.45 -3.85 7.41
C LEU A 279 1.26 -2.58 7.65
N ALA A 280 1.02 -1.88 8.76
CA ALA A 280 1.79 -0.69 9.12
C ALA A 280 3.29 -1.00 9.32
N LYS A 281 3.62 -2.17 9.86
CA LYS A 281 5.02 -2.65 9.95
C LYS A 281 5.65 -2.89 8.58
N MET A 282 4.90 -3.41 7.61
CA MET A 282 5.41 -3.54 6.25
C MET A 282 5.76 -2.18 5.65
N LEU A 283 4.99 -1.12 5.97
CA LEU A 283 5.32 0.25 5.58
C LEU A 283 6.54 0.79 6.33
N GLU A 284 6.63 0.57 7.64
CA GLU A 284 7.79 0.94 8.47
C GLU A 284 9.09 0.31 7.95
N ASP A 285 9.03 -0.95 7.50
CA ASP A 285 10.17 -1.69 6.95
C ASP A 285 10.72 -1.09 5.64
N LEU A 286 9.91 -0.32 4.91
CA LEU A 286 10.34 0.44 3.73
C LEU A 286 11.10 1.73 4.09
N LYS A 287 11.02 2.19 5.34
CA LYS A 287 11.54 3.48 5.82
C LYS A 287 11.19 4.65 4.88
N PRO A 288 9.90 4.86 4.57
CA PRO A 288 9.50 5.88 3.61
C PRO A 288 9.87 7.27 4.11
N ALA A 289 10.46 8.09 3.24
CA ALA A 289 10.74 9.48 3.58
C ALA A 289 9.49 10.37 3.54
N PHE A 290 8.47 9.94 2.79
CA PHE A 290 7.21 10.64 2.66
C PHE A 290 6.04 9.68 2.39
N ILE A 291 4.81 10.18 2.57
CA ILE A 291 3.56 9.53 2.15
C ILE A 291 2.78 10.50 1.27
N ARG A 292 2.51 10.13 0.01
CA ARG A 292 1.57 10.83 -0.88
C ARG A 292 0.16 10.31 -0.65
N PHE A 293 -0.75 11.15 -0.18
CA PHE A 293 -2.12 10.76 0.18
C PHE A 293 -3.13 11.91 -0.01
N PRO A 294 -4.44 11.63 -0.06
CA PRO A 294 -5.06 10.31 -0.22
C PRO A 294 -5.16 9.97 -1.71
N GLY A 295 -4.09 10.29 -2.47
CA GLY A 295 -4.10 10.71 -3.87
C GLY A 295 -4.62 9.71 -4.88
N GLY A 296 -4.02 9.74 -6.06
CA GLY A 296 -4.57 9.11 -7.25
C GLY A 296 -5.97 9.62 -7.57
N CYS A 297 -6.68 8.83 -8.36
CA CYS A 297 -8.00 9.17 -8.86
C CYS A 297 -9.06 9.25 -7.74
N TYR A 298 -8.80 8.67 -6.56
CA TYR A 298 -9.70 8.75 -5.41
C TYR A 298 -9.97 10.20 -4.96
N VAL A 299 -8.99 11.11 -5.09
CA VAL A 299 -9.18 12.53 -4.75
C VAL A 299 -10.05 13.28 -5.77
N GLU A 300 -10.07 12.80 -7.02
CA GLU A 300 -10.77 13.41 -8.15
C GLU A 300 -12.23 12.96 -8.22
N GLY A 301 -12.45 11.65 -8.07
CA GLY A 301 -13.71 10.99 -8.42
C GLY A 301 -13.96 10.93 -9.93
N GLU A 302 -14.82 10.02 -10.38
CA GLU A 302 -15.40 10.09 -11.72
C GLU A 302 -16.21 11.39 -11.87
N ARG A 303 -16.92 11.73 -10.79
CA ARG A 303 -17.70 12.96 -10.66
C ARG A 303 -17.30 13.73 -9.41
N LEU A 304 -17.36 15.07 -9.50
CA LEU A 304 -17.06 15.97 -8.37
C LEU A 304 -17.93 15.75 -7.13
N GLU A 305 -19.13 15.19 -7.28
CA GLU A 305 -20.03 14.82 -6.17
C GLU A 305 -19.49 13.66 -5.32
N ASN A 306 -18.61 12.84 -5.89
CA ASN A 306 -17.96 11.69 -5.25
C ASN A 306 -16.46 11.91 -5.01
N ALA A 307 -15.94 13.11 -5.30
CA ALA A 307 -14.57 13.45 -4.97
C ALA A 307 -14.35 13.45 -3.44
N TRP A 308 -13.22 12.90 -3.00
CA TRP A 308 -12.86 12.91 -1.58
C TRP A 308 -12.79 14.34 -1.01
N ARG A 309 -13.42 14.56 0.16
CA ARG A 309 -13.47 15.85 0.87
C ARG A 309 -12.85 15.72 2.25
N TRP A 310 -11.68 16.31 2.45
CA TRP A 310 -10.95 16.21 3.73
C TRP A 310 -11.81 16.57 4.95
N ARG A 311 -12.64 17.60 4.83
CA ARG A 311 -13.52 18.11 5.90
C ARG A 311 -14.57 17.09 6.33
N ASP A 312 -14.93 16.18 5.43
CA ASP A 312 -15.90 15.12 5.70
C ASP A 312 -15.25 13.92 6.39
N THR A 313 -13.92 13.91 6.44
CA THR A 313 -13.10 12.83 7.00
C THR A 313 -12.50 13.16 8.37
N VAL A 314 -12.83 14.33 8.95
CA VAL A 314 -12.34 14.74 10.28
C VAL A 314 -13.48 14.82 11.28
N GLY A 315 -13.12 14.76 12.56
CA GLY A 315 -14.08 14.71 13.66
C GLY A 315 -14.58 13.29 13.96
N PRO A 316 -15.68 13.16 14.73
CA PRO A 316 -16.20 11.87 15.17
C PRO A 316 -16.57 10.97 13.99
N TRP A 317 -16.06 9.73 13.98
CA TRP A 317 -16.22 8.79 12.86
C TRP A 317 -17.69 8.52 12.52
N GLN A 318 -18.58 8.50 13.52
CA GLN A 318 -20.00 8.22 13.32
C GLN A 318 -20.76 9.35 12.60
N GLU A 319 -20.13 10.51 12.41
CA GLU A 319 -20.66 11.66 11.67
C GLU A 319 -19.98 11.86 10.30
N ARG A 320 -19.03 11.00 9.95
CA ARG A 320 -18.41 10.99 8.62
C ARG A 320 -19.37 10.34 7.63
N PRO A 321 -19.75 11.03 6.55
CA PRO A 321 -20.76 10.56 5.61
C PRO A 321 -20.29 9.37 4.77
N GLY A 322 -18.97 9.19 4.63
CA GLY A 322 -18.42 8.35 3.57
C GLY A 322 -18.76 8.93 2.19
N HIS A 323 -18.35 8.21 1.15
CA HIS A 323 -18.80 8.45 -0.22
C HIS A 323 -18.58 7.20 -1.08
N MET A 324 -19.23 7.20 -2.25
CA MET A 324 -18.96 6.20 -3.28
C MET A 324 -17.62 6.53 -3.95
N GLY A 325 -16.62 5.67 -3.77
CA GLY A 325 -15.39 5.72 -4.55
C GLY A 325 -15.69 5.24 -5.97
N ASP A 326 -16.29 6.11 -6.78
CA ASP A 326 -16.85 5.78 -8.09
C ASP A 326 -15.81 5.41 -9.15
N VAL A 327 -14.56 5.83 -8.97
CA VAL A 327 -13.42 5.35 -9.77
C VAL A 327 -13.13 3.87 -9.54
N TRP A 328 -13.15 3.43 -8.27
CA TRP A 328 -12.79 2.07 -7.87
C TRP A 328 -13.99 1.17 -7.59
N ASN A 329 -15.19 1.72 -7.70
CA ASN A 329 -16.47 1.04 -7.61
C ASN A 329 -16.72 0.30 -6.28
N TYR A 330 -16.48 0.99 -5.16
CA TYR A 330 -16.92 0.56 -3.83
C TYR A 330 -17.12 1.75 -2.89
N TRP A 331 -17.83 1.52 -1.80
CA TRP A 331 -18.12 2.54 -0.80
C TRP A 331 -16.96 2.71 0.19
N SER A 332 -16.49 3.94 0.37
CA SER A 332 -15.59 4.33 1.46
C SER A 332 -16.41 4.91 2.61
N ASP A 333 -16.15 4.45 3.83
CA ASP A 333 -16.74 5.03 5.03
C ASP A 333 -15.98 6.27 5.55
N ASP A 334 -14.88 6.63 4.87
CA ASP A 334 -13.95 7.71 5.21
C ASP A 334 -13.45 7.64 6.67
N GLY A 335 -13.36 6.42 7.21
CA GLY A 335 -12.77 6.15 8.52
C GLY A 335 -11.27 6.42 8.56
N LEU A 336 -10.56 6.11 7.46
CA LEU A 336 -9.19 6.54 7.22
C LEU A 336 -9.20 7.92 6.55
N GLY A 337 -9.19 8.96 7.37
CA GLY A 337 -9.35 10.34 6.94
C GLY A 337 -8.06 11.15 6.94
N TYR A 338 -8.23 12.47 6.72
CA TYR A 338 -7.12 13.42 6.63
C TYR A 338 -6.24 13.42 7.90
N PHE A 339 -6.88 13.36 9.08
CA PHE A 339 -6.18 13.28 10.36
C PHE A 339 -5.37 11.99 10.48
N GLU A 340 -5.99 10.86 10.14
CA GLU A 340 -5.35 9.56 10.28
C GLU A 340 -4.14 9.43 9.34
N PHE A 341 -4.18 9.96 8.11
CA PHE A 341 -2.98 9.98 7.25
C PHE A 341 -1.84 10.88 7.77
N LEU A 342 -2.16 12.04 8.35
CA LEU A 342 -1.16 12.90 8.99
C LEU A 342 -0.52 12.19 10.19
N GLN A 343 -1.33 11.47 10.99
CA GLN A 343 -0.85 10.64 12.09
C GLN A 343 0.01 9.48 11.59
N LEU A 344 -0.38 8.81 10.50
CA LEU A 344 0.42 7.73 9.91
C LEU A 344 1.78 8.22 9.43
N ALA A 345 1.85 9.42 8.83
CA ALA A 345 3.11 10.04 8.42
C ALA A 345 4.04 10.26 9.63
N GLU A 346 3.53 10.79 10.74
CA GLU A 346 4.29 10.94 11.98
C GLU A 346 4.72 9.57 12.55
N ASP A 347 3.81 8.58 12.55
CA ASP A 347 4.08 7.23 13.03
C ASP A 347 5.16 6.51 12.23
N LEU A 348 5.30 6.80 10.93
CA LEU A 348 6.33 6.25 10.05
C LEU A 348 7.59 7.13 9.97
N ALA A 349 7.64 8.24 10.71
CA ALA A 349 8.68 9.26 10.60
C ALA A 349 8.88 9.77 9.16
N ALA A 350 7.77 9.90 8.43
CA ALA A 350 7.69 10.32 7.04
C ALA A 350 7.06 11.72 6.92
N ALA A 351 7.41 12.45 5.87
CA ALA A 351 6.76 13.72 5.56
C ALA A 351 5.40 13.48 4.87
N PRO A 352 4.31 14.16 5.30
CA PRO A 352 3.06 14.12 4.55
C PRO A 352 3.16 14.93 3.24
N VAL A 353 2.72 14.34 2.14
CA VAL A 353 2.49 15.00 0.85
C VAL A 353 0.99 14.95 0.57
N TRP A 354 0.32 16.06 0.83
CA TRP A 354 -1.14 16.11 0.70
C TRP A 354 -1.55 16.39 -0.74
N VAL A 355 -2.38 15.54 -1.31
CA VAL A 355 -3.07 15.73 -2.59
C VAL A 355 -4.49 16.19 -2.32
N PHE A 356 -4.94 17.25 -2.98
CA PHE A 356 -6.31 17.73 -2.86
C PHE A 356 -6.98 17.88 -4.24
N ASN A 357 -8.31 17.84 -4.25
CA ASN A 357 -9.12 18.09 -5.44
C ASN A 357 -9.04 19.57 -5.87
N ASN A 358 -8.46 19.85 -7.05
CA ASN A 358 -8.29 21.21 -7.59
C ASN A 358 -9.54 21.74 -8.33
N GLY A 359 -10.72 21.19 -8.03
CA GLY A 359 -11.96 21.47 -8.76
C GLY A 359 -12.11 20.66 -10.04
N ILE A 360 -11.39 19.54 -10.19
CA ILE A 360 -11.47 18.66 -11.35
C ILE A 360 -11.76 17.23 -10.90
N SER A 361 -12.49 16.51 -11.75
CA SER A 361 -12.82 15.09 -11.69
C SER A 361 -12.55 14.45 -13.05
N HIS A 362 -12.75 13.15 -13.22
CA HIS A 362 -12.59 12.54 -14.53
C HIS A 362 -13.51 13.16 -15.61
N GLN A 363 -14.74 13.52 -15.22
CA GLN A 363 -15.78 13.98 -16.16
C GLN A 363 -15.99 15.51 -16.19
N TYR A 364 -15.56 16.23 -15.15
CA TYR A 364 -15.90 17.65 -14.98
C TYR A 364 -14.74 18.48 -14.45
N SER A 365 -14.63 19.72 -14.95
CA SER A 365 -13.81 20.77 -14.36
C SER A 365 -14.72 21.90 -13.85
N VAL A 366 -14.41 22.47 -12.70
CA VAL A 366 -15.08 23.67 -12.17
C VAL A 366 -14.59 24.88 -12.94
N ASN A 367 -15.51 25.73 -13.38
CA ASN A 367 -15.18 26.99 -14.01
C ASN A 367 -14.31 27.86 -13.05
N PRO A 368 -13.17 28.42 -13.50
CA PRO A 368 -12.30 29.28 -12.69
C PRO A 368 -12.99 30.42 -11.94
N GLN A 369 -14.10 30.96 -12.46
CA GLN A 369 -14.87 32.00 -11.76
C GLN A 369 -15.58 31.48 -10.48
N LEU A 370 -15.72 30.17 -10.33
CA LEU A 370 -16.40 29.50 -9.22
C LEU A 370 -15.44 28.70 -8.33
N ILE A 371 -14.12 28.77 -8.54
CA ILE A 371 -13.14 27.92 -7.82
C ILE A 371 -12.85 28.38 -6.39
N GLN A 372 -13.21 29.63 -6.03
CA GLN A 372 -12.86 30.23 -4.74
C GLN A 372 -13.29 29.43 -3.50
N PRO A 373 -14.47 28.77 -3.46
CA PRO A 373 -14.84 27.91 -2.34
C PRO A 373 -13.88 26.73 -2.15
N TRP A 374 -13.36 26.13 -3.23
CA TRP A 374 -12.34 25.07 -3.15
C TRP A 374 -11.01 25.62 -2.63
N VAL A 375 -10.59 26.79 -3.11
CA VAL A 375 -9.36 27.46 -2.61
C VAL A 375 -9.46 27.68 -1.11
N LYS A 376 -10.61 28.18 -0.62
CA LYS A 376 -10.84 28.35 0.82
C LYS A 376 -10.80 27.01 1.55
N ASP A 377 -11.45 25.98 1.02
CA ASP A 377 -11.50 24.66 1.65
C ASP A 377 -10.10 24.05 1.83
N VAL A 378 -9.21 24.25 0.84
CA VAL A 378 -7.81 23.82 0.93
C VAL A 378 -7.03 24.62 1.97
N LEU A 379 -7.18 25.94 2.02
CA LEU A 379 -6.52 26.76 3.05
C LEU A 379 -6.97 26.38 4.47
N ASP A 380 -8.24 26.06 4.64
CA ASP A 380 -8.79 25.53 5.89
C ASP A 380 -8.15 24.17 6.24
N GLY A 381 -7.90 23.29 5.27
CA GLY A 381 -7.19 22.03 5.46
C GLY A 381 -5.72 22.21 5.85
N ILE A 382 -5.03 23.19 5.25
CA ILE A 382 -3.67 23.56 5.69
C ILE A 382 -3.70 24.11 7.11
N GLU A 383 -4.70 24.93 7.47
CA GLU A 383 -4.87 25.41 8.85
C GLU A 383 -5.17 24.27 9.83
N PHE A 384 -5.95 23.26 9.42
CA PHE A 384 -6.14 22.05 10.22
C PHE A 384 -4.81 21.37 10.55
N ALA A 385 -3.94 21.19 9.55
CA ALA A 385 -2.65 20.54 9.75
C ALA A 385 -1.65 21.42 10.51
N ARG A 386 -1.53 22.72 10.16
CA ARG A 386 -0.44 23.61 10.60
C ARG A 386 -0.82 24.68 11.62
N GLY A 387 -2.10 24.99 11.74
CA GLY A 387 -2.58 26.10 12.58
C GLY A 387 -2.35 25.84 14.08
N PRO A 388 -2.24 26.89 14.90
CA PRO A 388 -2.19 26.74 16.35
C PRO A 388 -3.51 26.13 16.85
N ASN A 389 -3.49 25.43 17.99
CA ASN A 389 -4.69 24.82 18.58
C ASN A 389 -5.80 25.82 18.97
N THR A 390 -5.53 27.12 18.91
CA THR A 390 -6.51 28.19 19.12
C THR A 390 -7.18 28.68 17.84
N SER A 391 -6.71 28.26 16.67
CA SER A 391 -7.33 28.63 15.40
C SER A 391 -8.56 27.76 15.12
N GLN A 392 -9.39 28.15 14.14
CA GLN A 392 -10.63 27.44 13.86
C GLN A 392 -10.39 25.96 13.56
N TRP A 393 -9.49 25.66 12.63
CA TRP A 393 -9.19 24.28 12.22
C TRP A 393 -8.13 23.60 13.09
N GLY A 394 -7.17 24.35 13.64
CA GLY A 394 -6.22 23.80 14.61
C GLY A 394 -6.89 23.34 15.90
N ALA A 395 -7.98 23.99 16.33
CA ALA A 395 -8.78 23.52 17.47
C ALA A 395 -9.51 22.20 17.18
N VAL A 396 -9.93 21.96 15.93
CA VAL A 396 -10.52 20.66 15.54
C VAL A 396 -9.47 19.56 15.66
N ARG A 397 -8.27 19.75 15.09
CA ARG A 397 -7.13 18.82 15.22
C ARG A 397 -6.82 18.54 16.69
N ALA A 398 -6.72 19.59 17.51
CA ALA A 398 -6.48 19.46 18.94
C ALA A 398 -7.57 18.66 19.67
N SER A 399 -8.85 18.87 19.32
CA SER A 399 -9.97 18.11 19.90
C SER A 399 -9.97 16.64 19.51
N MET A 400 -9.33 16.30 18.39
CA MET A 400 -9.10 14.92 17.94
C MET A 400 -7.89 14.26 18.63
N GLY A 401 -7.24 14.94 19.56
CA GLY A 401 -6.16 14.38 20.39
C GLY A 401 -4.76 14.82 19.99
N HIS A 402 -4.59 15.66 18.96
CA HIS A 402 -3.28 16.12 18.50
C HIS A 402 -3.18 17.66 18.51
N PRO A 403 -2.74 18.28 19.63
CA PRO A 403 -2.68 19.73 19.75
C PRO A 403 -1.57 20.38 18.92
N ASP A 404 -0.51 19.65 18.60
CA ASP A 404 0.67 20.18 17.91
C ASP A 404 0.48 20.21 16.38
N PRO A 405 1.08 21.17 15.66
CA PRO A 405 1.02 21.18 14.20
C PRO A 405 1.73 19.99 13.55
N PHE A 406 1.16 19.43 12.48
CA PHE A 406 1.85 18.46 11.63
C PHE A 406 2.84 19.15 10.67
N PRO A 407 3.96 18.48 10.29
CA PRO A 407 5.00 19.05 9.42
C PRO A 407 4.62 18.98 7.92
N LEU A 408 3.46 19.54 7.54
CA LEU A 408 2.99 19.58 6.16
C LEU A 408 3.77 20.63 5.33
N LYS A 409 4.77 20.15 4.57
CA LYS A 409 5.64 20.99 3.72
C LYS A 409 5.42 20.80 2.22
N HIS A 410 4.71 19.74 1.81
CA HIS A 410 4.52 19.36 0.41
C HIS A 410 3.02 19.19 0.10
N ILE A 411 2.56 19.83 -0.96
CA ILE A 411 1.16 19.74 -1.41
C ILE A 411 1.10 19.62 -2.94
N ALA A 412 0.30 18.67 -3.42
CA ALA A 412 -0.03 18.51 -4.84
C ALA A 412 -1.40 19.10 -5.18
N ILE A 413 -1.45 19.87 -6.28
CA ILE A 413 -2.64 20.62 -6.71
C ILE A 413 -3.38 19.84 -7.80
N GLY A 414 -4.14 18.83 -7.37
CA GLY A 414 -4.83 17.88 -8.25
C GLY A 414 -4.06 16.58 -8.45
N ASN A 415 -4.56 15.77 -9.39
CA ASN A 415 -3.97 14.50 -9.82
C ASN A 415 -4.22 14.32 -11.33
N GLU A 416 -3.19 14.01 -12.13
CA GLU A 416 -3.29 13.72 -13.59
C GLU A 416 -4.09 14.73 -14.46
N ASP A 417 -4.28 15.95 -13.99
CA ASP A 417 -5.25 16.90 -14.57
C ASP A 417 -4.72 17.79 -15.69
N CYS A 418 -3.41 17.76 -15.98
CA CYS A 418 -2.73 18.82 -16.75
C CYS A 418 -3.39 19.18 -18.09
N TRP A 419 -3.94 18.17 -18.77
CA TRP A 419 -4.55 18.28 -20.10
C TRP A 419 -6.04 18.65 -20.04
N LYS A 420 -6.65 18.67 -18.86
CA LYS A 420 -8.08 18.93 -18.69
C LYS A 420 -8.42 20.42 -18.80
N PRO A 421 -9.66 20.76 -19.18
CA PRO A 421 -10.11 22.14 -19.22
C PRO A 421 -9.90 22.85 -17.88
N TRP A 422 -9.44 24.10 -17.94
CA TRP A 422 -9.28 25.01 -16.80
C TRP A 422 -8.25 24.61 -15.75
N TYR A 423 -7.47 23.54 -15.95
CA TYR A 423 -6.42 23.13 -15.02
C TYR A 423 -5.50 24.29 -14.65
N ARG A 424 -4.94 24.97 -15.65
CA ARG A 424 -3.96 26.04 -15.42
C ARG A 424 -4.56 27.21 -14.64
N GLU A 425 -5.76 27.65 -15.00
CA GLU A 425 -6.45 28.75 -14.32
C GLU A 425 -6.79 28.39 -12.86
N ASN A 426 -7.29 27.17 -12.62
CA ASN A 426 -7.58 26.68 -11.28
C ASN A 426 -6.29 26.53 -10.47
N TYR A 427 -5.26 25.88 -11.04
CA TYR A 427 -3.93 25.74 -10.44
C TYR A 427 -3.39 27.10 -9.99
N MET A 428 -3.44 28.13 -10.84
CA MET A 428 -2.96 29.47 -10.47
C MET A 428 -3.74 30.10 -9.32
N ALA A 429 -5.05 29.81 -9.19
CA ALA A 429 -5.84 30.28 -8.05
C ALA A 429 -5.35 29.65 -6.74
N PHE A 430 -5.14 28.32 -6.72
CA PHE A 430 -4.59 27.64 -5.55
C PHE A 430 -3.15 28.06 -5.26
N TYR A 431 -2.28 28.06 -6.27
CA TYR A 431 -0.87 28.42 -6.14
C TYR A 431 -0.70 29.79 -5.49
N ASN A 432 -1.39 30.81 -6.01
CA ASN A 432 -1.28 32.17 -5.49
C ASN A 432 -1.80 32.28 -4.05
N ALA A 433 -2.94 31.64 -3.74
CA ALA A 433 -3.51 31.68 -2.41
C ALA A 433 -2.64 30.95 -1.37
N ILE A 434 -2.13 29.76 -1.71
CA ILE A 434 -1.28 28.98 -0.81
C ILE A 434 0.06 29.68 -0.62
N LYS A 435 0.73 30.15 -1.68
CA LYS A 435 2.01 30.87 -1.53
C LYS A 435 1.87 32.18 -0.76
N ALA A 436 0.72 32.86 -0.84
CA ALA A 436 0.46 34.06 -0.05
C ALA A 436 0.30 33.75 1.45
N ALA A 437 -0.37 32.65 1.81
CA ALA A 437 -0.62 32.27 3.21
C ALA A 437 0.53 31.45 3.83
N TYR A 438 1.18 30.61 3.04
CA TYR A 438 2.16 29.61 3.46
C TYR A 438 3.33 29.54 2.44
N PRO A 439 4.18 30.59 2.36
CA PRO A 439 5.22 30.70 1.33
C PRO A 439 6.28 29.59 1.39
N ASP A 440 6.41 28.91 2.53
CA ASP A 440 7.35 27.82 2.76
C ASP A 440 6.87 26.47 2.19
N ILE A 441 5.57 26.29 1.93
CA ILE A 441 5.04 25.05 1.36
C ILE A 441 5.51 24.90 -0.08
N LYS A 442 6.01 23.71 -0.40
CA LYS A 442 6.40 23.29 -1.75
C LYS A 442 5.18 22.77 -2.51
N LEU A 443 4.97 23.32 -3.71
CA LEU A 443 3.81 23.01 -4.53
C LEU A 443 4.19 22.15 -5.74
N ILE A 444 3.43 21.07 -5.92
CA ILE A 444 3.59 20.10 -6.99
C ILE A 444 2.52 20.36 -8.05
N SER A 445 2.94 20.57 -9.30
CA SER A 445 2.08 20.59 -10.48
C SER A 445 1.94 19.18 -11.06
N ASN A 446 0.76 18.81 -11.56
CA ASN A 446 0.53 17.52 -12.23
C ASN A 446 0.86 17.55 -13.73
N CYS A 447 1.42 18.66 -14.22
CA CYS A 447 1.93 18.73 -15.57
C CYS A 447 3.34 18.14 -15.65
N ASP A 448 3.54 17.14 -16.48
CA ASP A 448 4.87 16.61 -16.76
C ASP A 448 5.74 17.65 -17.50
N ALA A 449 6.91 17.96 -16.94
CA ALA A 449 7.89 18.90 -17.47
C ALA A 449 9.21 18.21 -17.88
N THR A 450 9.19 16.90 -18.12
CA THR A 450 10.34 16.11 -18.54
C THR A 450 10.84 16.56 -19.91
N ASN A 451 9.91 16.77 -20.85
CA ASN A 451 10.22 17.15 -22.25
C ASN A 451 10.01 18.65 -22.58
N GLY A 452 9.84 19.51 -21.57
CA GLY A 452 9.66 20.94 -21.78
C GLY A 452 9.38 21.70 -20.48
N PRO A 453 9.57 23.03 -20.43
CA PRO A 453 9.30 23.80 -19.23
C PRO A 453 7.79 23.91 -18.96
N LEU A 454 7.42 24.02 -17.69
CA LEU A 454 6.06 24.41 -17.30
C LEU A 454 5.74 25.83 -17.77
N ASN A 455 4.47 26.07 -18.08
CA ASN A 455 3.94 27.40 -18.43
C ASN A 455 3.36 28.17 -17.21
N HIS A 456 3.65 27.69 -16.00
CA HIS A 456 3.23 28.20 -14.70
C HIS A 456 4.30 27.83 -13.65
N PRO A 457 4.38 28.55 -12.52
CA PRO A 457 5.37 28.27 -11.48
C PRO A 457 5.01 27.01 -10.68
N ALA A 458 6.01 26.23 -10.29
CA ALA A 458 5.90 25.11 -9.36
C ALA A 458 7.26 24.86 -8.69
N ASP A 459 7.29 24.24 -7.51
CA ASP A 459 8.53 23.73 -6.91
C ASP A 459 8.87 22.34 -7.50
N TYR A 460 7.83 21.55 -7.77
CA TYR A 460 7.92 20.21 -8.33
C TYR A 460 6.94 20.02 -9.48
N TYR A 461 7.26 19.10 -10.37
CA TYR A 461 6.32 18.59 -11.36
C TYR A 461 6.18 17.08 -11.22
N ASP A 462 4.97 16.60 -11.47
CA ASP A 462 4.60 15.20 -11.34
C ASP A 462 4.94 14.40 -12.60
N PHE A 463 5.46 13.19 -12.41
CA PHE A 463 5.78 12.23 -13.46
C PHE A 463 5.17 10.88 -13.09
N HIS A 464 4.30 10.37 -13.97
CA HIS A 464 3.59 9.12 -13.79
C HIS A 464 3.95 8.15 -14.92
N VAL A 465 4.23 6.87 -14.59
CA VAL A 465 4.48 5.86 -15.62
C VAL A 465 3.98 4.46 -15.24
N TYR A 466 3.11 3.92 -16.08
CA TYR A 466 2.68 2.52 -16.05
C TYR A 466 2.98 1.90 -17.41
N THR A 467 3.89 0.92 -17.47
CA THR A 467 4.37 0.40 -18.77
C THR A 467 4.88 -1.04 -18.67
N SER A 468 5.36 -1.61 -19.78
CA SER A 468 5.95 -2.95 -19.80
C SER A 468 7.31 -3.01 -19.08
N ALA A 469 7.76 -4.19 -18.69
CA ALA A 469 9.05 -4.36 -18.01
C ALA A 469 10.22 -3.87 -18.88
N SER A 470 10.17 -4.15 -20.18
CA SER A 470 11.21 -3.69 -21.12
C SER A 470 11.31 -2.17 -21.21
N ASN A 471 10.16 -1.49 -21.21
CA ASN A 471 10.11 -0.03 -21.33
C ASN A 471 10.58 0.63 -20.02
N LEU A 472 10.09 0.16 -18.87
CA LEU A 472 10.50 0.72 -17.59
C LEU A 472 11.99 0.48 -17.31
N TYR A 473 12.52 -0.68 -17.71
CA TYR A 473 13.97 -0.93 -17.68
C TYR A 473 14.75 0.10 -18.53
N ALA A 474 14.30 0.40 -19.74
CA ALA A 474 14.94 1.38 -20.61
C ALA A 474 14.90 2.81 -20.03
N MET A 475 13.89 3.11 -19.22
CA MET A 475 13.72 4.39 -18.52
C MET A 475 14.68 4.59 -17.34
N ALA A 476 15.58 3.65 -17.05
CA ALA A 476 16.71 3.89 -16.14
C ALA A 476 17.56 5.12 -16.54
N HIS A 477 17.44 5.57 -17.81
CA HIS A 477 18.12 6.75 -18.35
C HIS A 477 17.18 7.94 -18.63
N GLU A 478 15.92 7.89 -18.18
CA GLU A 478 14.88 8.88 -18.51
C GLU A 478 15.31 10.31 -18.18
N PHE A 479 15.96 10.50 -17.03
CA PHE A 479 16.34 11.81 -16.52
C PHE A 479 17.80 12.19 -16.79
N ASP A 480 18.58 11.33 -17.48
CA ASP A 480 20.01 11.54 -17.75
C ASP A 480 20.26 12.85 -18.51
N GLN A 481 19.36 13.22 -19.42
CA GLN A 481 19.46 14.43 -20.24
C GLN A 481 18.60 15.59 -19.73
N LYS A 482 17.95 15.45 -18.57
CA LYS A 482 17.15 16.52 -18.00
C LYS A 482 18.05 17.73 -17.69
N SER A 483 17.58 18.93 -18.01
CA SER A 483 18.33 20.15 -17.67
C SER A 483 18.47 20.29 -16.14
N ARG A 484 19.71 20.57 -15.69
CA ARG A 484 20.05 20.87 -14.28
C ARG A 484 19.99 22.37 -13.97
N ALA A 485 19.60 23.20 -14.95
CA ALA A 485 19.37 24.62 -14.74
C ALA A 485 18.12 24.85 -13.85
N ASP A 486 17.95 26.08 -13.36
CA ASP A 486 16.83 26.46 -12.50
C ASP A 486 15.48 26.03 -13.09
N GLY A 487 14.64 25.39 -12.28
CA GLY A 487 13.34 24.86 -12.66
C GLY A 487 12.76 23.93 -11.60
N PRO A 488 11.49 23.49 -11.76
CA PRO A 488 10.89 22.53 -10.84
C PRO A 488 11.66 21.19 -10.87
N LYS A 489 11.81 20.56 -9.71
CA LYS A 489 12.38 19.21 -9.60
C LYS A 489 11.32 18.16 -9.95
N VAL A 490 11.76 16.94 -10.24
CA VAL A 490 10.88 15.83 -10.59
C VAL A 490 10.35 15.17 -9.32
N PHE A 491 9.03 14.95 -9.27
CA PHE A 491 8.40 13.97 -8.39
C PHE A 491 7.86 12.83 -9.25
N VAL A 492 8.49 11.66 -9.19
CA VAL A 492 7.99 10.43 -9.82
C VAL A 492 6.91 9.83 -8.92
N SER A 493 5.72 10.42 -8.92
CA SER A 493 4.75 10.13 -7.85
C SER A 493 4.02 8.80 -8.01
N GLU A 494 4.02 8.25 -9.22
CA GLU A 494 3.48 6.92 -9.52
C GLU A 494 4.35 6.20 -10.56
N TYR A 495 4.82 5.00 -10.24
CA TYR A 495 5.40 4.09 -11.22
C TYR A 495 5.12 2.62 -10.89
N ALA A 496 4.91 1.82 -11.92
CA ALA A 496 4.95 0.36 -11.84
C ALA A 496 5.06 -0.27 -13.23
N VAL A 497 5.58 -1.51 -13.29
CA VAL A 497 5.31 -2.37 -14.45
C VAL A 497 3.86 -2.87 -14.36
N THR A 498 3.13 -2.87 -15.48
CA THR A 498 1.73 -3.32 -15.52
C THR A 498 1.48 -4.33 -16.66
N GLY A 499 0.26 -4.87 -16.72
CA GLY A 499 -0.17 -5.80 -17.76
C GLY A 499 0.45 -7.19 -17.61
N GLY A 500 0.70 -7.86 -18.75
CA GLY A 500 1.13 -9.26 -18.77
C GLY A 500 2.50 -9.51 -18.10
N ASP A 501 3.41 -8.55 -18.16
CA ASP A 501 4.74 -8.65 -17.54
C ASP A 501 4.66 -8.60 -16.01
N ALA A 502 3.64 -7.93 -15.47
CA ALA A 502 3.46 -7.78 -14.04
C ALA A 502 2.79 -8.99 -13.38
N GLY A 503 1.85 -9.64 -14.08
CA GLY A 503 0.98 -10.64 -13.47
C GLY A 503 0.30 -10.09 -12.21
N THR A 504 0.43 -10.77 -11.07
CA THR A 504 0.00 -10.27 -9.75
C THR A 504 1.15 -9.72 -8.89
N GLY A 505 2.35 -9.58 -9.48
CA GLY A 505 3.58 -9.17 -8.81
C GLY A 505 4.72 -10.13 -9.17
N SER A 506 5.21 -10.05 -10.41
CA SER A 506 6.23 -10.94 -10.96
C SER A 506 7.66 -10.50 -10.62
N LEU A 507 8.61 -11.44 -10.73
CA LEU A 507 10.04 -11.12 -10.69
C LEU A 507 10.43 -10.15 -11.83
N LEU A 508 9.91 -10.35 -13.04
CA LEU A 508 10.26 -9.54 -14.21
C LEU A 508 9.95 -8.06 -14.00
N ALA A 509 8.77 -7.76 -13.46
CA ALA A 509 8.35 -6.41 -13.08
C ALA A 509 9.33 -5.79 -12.09
N ALA A 510 9.58 -6.49 -10.98
CA ALA A 510 10.46 -6.02 -9.92
C ALA A 510 11.90 -5.75 -10.39
N VAL A 511 12.45 -6.60 -11.27
CA VAL A 511 13.80 -6.39 -11.83
C VAL A 511 13.85 -5.12 -12.71
N ALA A 512 12.83 -4.87 -13.54
CA ALA A 512 12.75 -3.64 -14.32
C ALA A 512 12.59 -2.39 -13.45
N GLU A 513 11.74 -2.45 -12.42
CA GLU A 513 11.55 -1.39 -11.44
C GLU A 513 12.85 -1.07 -10.70
N GLY A 514 13.62 -2.08 -10.31
CA GLY A 514 14.93 -1.87 -9.68
C GLY A 514 15.92 -1.13 -10.58
N ALA A 515 15.93 -1.39 -11.89
CA ALA A 515 16.75 -0.62 -12.83
C ALA A 515 16.30 0.84 -12.92
N PHE A 516 14.98 1.06 -13.02
CA PHE A 516 14.42 2.41 -13.03
C PHE A 516 14.78 3.18 -11.76
N MET A 517 14.64 2.57 -10.58
CA MET A 517 15.01 3.17 -9.29
C MET A 517 16.51 3.50 -9.20
N ILE A 518 17.41 2.69 -9.76
CA ILE A 518 18.83 3.05 -9.88
C ILE A 518 19.00 4.31 -10.74
N GLY A 519 18.26 4.41 -11.84
CA GLY A 519 18.20 5.62 -12.67
C GLY A 519 17.79 6.86 -11.87
N LEU A 520 16.82 6.72 -10.96
CA LEU A 520 16.39 7.80 -10.07
C LEU A 520 17.50 8.21 -9.08
N GLU A 521 18.26 7.26 -8.55
CA GLU A 521 19.43 7.56 -7.70
C GLU A 521 20.53 8.31 -8.45
N ILE A 522 20.82 7.88 -9.68
CA ILE A 522 21.79 8.51 -10.58
C ILE A 522 21.36 9.93 -10.96
N ASN A 523 20.05 10.20 -11.01
CA ASN A 523 19.49 11.51 -11.35
C ASN A 523 18.87 12.24 -10.16
N SER A 524 19.27 11.88 -8.94
CA SER A 524 18.81 12.47 -7.67
C SER A 524 19.14 13.96 -7.49
N ASP A 525 19.93 14.55 -8.40
CA ASP A 525 20.11 16.00 -8.49
C ASP A 525 18.92 16.72 -9.11
N VAL A 526 18.08 16.03 -9.89
CA VAL A 526 16.86 16.56 -10.49
C VAL A 526 15.59 15.86 -10.00
N VAL A 527 15.69 14.59 -9.60
CA VAL A 527 14.60 13.81 -9.00
C VAL A 527 14.63 13.96 -7.49
N GLU A 528 13.58 14.53 -6.90
CA GLU A 528 13.51 14.82 -5.47
C GLU A 528 12.73 13.75 -4.69
N MET A 529 11.73 13.13 -5.33
CA MET A 529 10.75 12.25 -4.70
C MET A 529 10.28 11.17 -5.70
N ALA A 530 10.00 9.96 -5.21
CA ALA A 530 9.53 8.83 -6.00
C ALA A 530 8.73 7.83 -5.14
N SER A 531 7.62 7.33 -5.67
CA SER A 531 6.77 6.32 -5.00
C SER A 531 6.16 5.31 -5.97
N TYR A 532 6.25 4.03 -5.61
CA TYR A 532 5.57 2.93 -6.31
C TYR A 532 4.06 3.00 -6.08
N ALA A 533 3.25 2.67 -7.10
CA ALA A 533 1.80 2.64 -7.00
C ALA A 533 1.17 1.50 -7.82
N PRO A 534 0.05 0.89 -7.38
CA PRO A 534 -0.59 1.05 -6.07
C PRO A 534 0.09 0.23 -4.96
N LEU A 535 -0.11 0.64 -3.70
CA LEU A 535 0.61 0.08 -2.56
C LEU A 535 0.00 -1.23 -2.03
N PHE A 536 -1.32 -1.32 -1.97
CA PHE A 536 -2.04 -2.44 -1.33
C PHE A 536 -3.09 -3.04 -2.24
N VAL A 537 -3.32 -4.35 -2.07
CA VAL A 537 -4.46 -5.04 -2.67
C VAL A 537 -5.05 -6.11 -1.78
N HIS A 538 -6.36 -6.02 -1.56
CA HIS A 538 -7.14 -7.10 -0.96
C HIS A 538 -7.51 -8.14 -2.03
N THR A 539 -7.17 -9.41 -1.80
CA THR A 539 -7.30 -10.45 -2.85
C THR A 539 -8.73 -10.76 -3.29
N ASN A 540 -9.71 -10.42 -2.46
CA ASN A 540 -11.13 -10.66 -2.75
C ASN A 540 -11.79 -9.56 -3.60
N ASP A 541 -11.14 -8.40 -3.81
CA ASP A 541 -11.62 -7.38 -4.74
C ASP A 541 -10.46 -6.60 -5.36
N ARG A 542 -9.96 -7.11 -6.48
CA ARG A 542 -8.84 -6.53 -7.23
C ARG A 542 -9.37 -5.62 -8.33
N ARG A 543 -9.19 -4.32 -8.19
CA ARG A 543 -9.55 -3.27 -9.16
C ARG A 543 -8.39 -2.90 -10.09
N TRP A 544 -7.16 -2.96 -9.57
CA TRP A 544 -5.92 -2.75 -10.31
C TRP A 544 -4.86 -3.79 -9.95
N MET A 545 -3.89 -4.00 -10.85
CA MET A 545 -2.73 -4.86 -10.61
C MET A 545 -1.52 -4.43 -11.46
N PRO A 546 -0.29 -4.66 -11.00
CA PRO A 546 0.11 -5.29 -9.73
C PRO A 546 0.10 -4.30 -8.55
N ASP A 547 0.44 -4.79 -7.35
CA ASP A 547 0.52 -4.00 -6.13
C ASP A 547 1.73 -4.45 -5.28
N ALA A 548 2.24 -3.58 -4.41
CA ALA A 548 3.39 -3.93 -3.58
C ALA A 548 3.03 -4.94 -2.47
N ILE A 549 1.89 -4.74 -1.80
CA ILE A 549 1.48 -5.53 -0.63
C ILE A 549 0.13 -6.18 -0.90
N VAL A 550 0.10 -7.52 -0.84
CA VAL A 550 -1.12 -8.30 -1.02
C VAL A 550 -1.63 -8.75 0.34
N LEU A 551 -2.93 -8.64 0.58
CA LEU A 551 -3.56 -9.01 1.85
C LEU A 551 -4.91 -9.72 1.67
N ASP A 552 -5.33 -10.39 2.73
CA ASP A 552 -6.72 -10.75 2.99
C ASP A 552 -7.12 -10.28 4.41
N SER A 553 -8.19 -10.86 4.98
CA SER A 553 -8.68 -10.51 6.31
C SER A 553 -7.67 -10.73 7.43
N TRP A 554 -6.64 -11.59 7.26
CA TRP A 554 -5.72 -11.98 8.33
C TRP A 554 -4.26 -12.26 7.90
N GLN A 555 -4.00 -12.44 6.60
CA GLN A 555 -2.69 -12.70 6.00
C GLN A 555 -2.26 -11.54 5.11
N GLN A 556 -0.95 -11.47 4.87
CA GLN A 556 -0.33 -10.50 3.99
C GLN A 556 1.03 -10.99 3.50
N TYR A 557 1.44 -10.51 2.34
CA TYR A 557 2.80 -10.69 1.81
C TYR A 557 3.21 -9.53 0.92
N GLY A 558 4.52 -9.30 0.83
CA GLY A 558 5.09 -8.35 -0.14
C GLY A 558 5.36 -9.06 -1.47
N THR A 559 4.97 -8.45 -2.59
CA THR A 559 5.37 -8.90 -3.93
C THR A 559 6.88 -8.69 -4.13
N PRO A 560 7.49 -9.27 -5.18
CA PRO A 560 8.87 -8.96 -5.55
C PRO A 560 9.13 -7.44 -5.61
N SER A 561 8.16 -6.64 -6.10
CA SER A 561 8.24 -5.17 -6.15
C SER A 561 8.36 -4.53 -4.77
N TYR A 562 7.61 -5.02 -3.75
CA TYR A 562 7.78 -4.58 -2.36
C TYR A 562 9.21 -4.82 -1.85
N TRP A 563 9.76 -6.00 -2.15
CA TRP A 563 11.12 -6.32 -1.73
C TRP A 563 12.17 -5.48 -2.46
N VAL A 564 11.90 -5.07 -3.71
CA VAL A 564 12.72 -4.09 -4.42
C VAL A 564 12.67 -2.73 -3.72
N GLN A 565 11.49 -2.22 -3.34
CA GLN A 565 11.42 -1.00 -2.52
C GLN A 565 12.26 -1.12 -1.24
N GLN A 566 12.20 -2.29 -0.57
CA GLN A 566 12.98 -2.54 0.64
C GLN A 566 14.51 -2.50 0.40
N LEU A 567 15.01 -2.94 -0.76
CA LEU A 567 16.44 -2.86 -1.11
C LEU A 567 16.94 -1.42 -1.26
N PHE A 568 16.04 -0.45 -1.39
CA PHE A 568 16.34 0.97 -1.62
C PHE A 568 16.06 1.85 -0.39
N LYS A 569 15.65 1.26 0.75
CA LYS A 569 15.25 1.98 1.98
C LYS A 569 16.32 2.88 2.61
N TYR A 570 17.58 2.74 2.19
CA TYR A 570 18.70 3.57 2.67
C TYR A 570 19.28 4.51 1.61
N SER A 571 18.59 4.67 0.48
CA SER A 571 19.05 5.58 -0.58
C SER A 571 18.72 7.03 -0.26
N SER A 572 17.56 7.31 0.34
CA SER A 572 17.18 8.65 0.82
C SER A 572 18.22 9.16 1.81
N GLY A 573 18.86 10.30 1.50
CA GLY A 573 19.89 10.91 2.34
C GLY A 573 21.28 10.26 2.25
N ALA A 574 21.47 9.28 1.37
CA ALA A 574 22.79 8.74 1.06
C ALA A 574 23.60 9.71 0.18
N THR A 575 24.82 9.33 -0.16
CA THR A 575 25.69 10.07 -1.09
C THR A 575 26.00 9.18 -2.29
N LEU A 576 25.63 9.61 -3.50
CA LEU A 576 26.01 8.95 -4.75
C LEU A 576 27.50 9.17 -5.02
N LEU A 577 28.26 8.10 -5.19
CA LEU A 577 29.69 8.16 -5.49
C LEU A 577 29.94 8.08 -7.01
N PRO A 578 31.04 8.67 -7.52
CA PRO A 578 31.46 8.47 -8.90
C PRO A 578 31.87 7.02 -9.17
N PHE A 579 31.46 6.48 -10.31
CA PHE A 579 31.86 5.17 -10.78
C PHE A 579 31.94 5.11 -12.31
N SER A 580 32.70 4.15 -12.82
CA SER A 580 32.77 3.81 -14.25
C SER A 580 32.53 2.32 -14.46
N ILE A 581 31.80 1.98 -15.53
CA ILE A 581 31.62 0.59 -15.97
C ILE A 581 32.51 0.37 -17.18
N LEU A 582 33.50 -0.51 -17.06
CA LEU A 582 34.32 -0.99 -18.16
C LEU A 582 33.79 -2.36 -18.59
N SER A 583 33.25 -2.41 -19.80
CA SER A 583 32.60 -3.60 -20.33
C SER A 583 32.75 -3.68 -21.84
N SER A 584 32.91 -4.90 -22.33
CA SER A 584 32.78 -5.25 -23.76
C SER A 584 31.42 -5.88 -24.09
N TRP A 585 30.48 -5.89 -23.15
CA TRP A 585 29.14 -6.46 -23.32
C TRP A 585 28.23 -5.51 -24.10
N ALA A 586 27.32 -6.09 -24.88
CA ALA A 586 26.29 -5.33 -25.60
C ALA A 586 25.19 -4.78 -24.68
N SER A 587 24.98 -5.41 -23.51
CA SER A 587 24.05 -4.95 -22.49
C SER A 587 24.75 -4.98 -21.14
N ASN A 588 24.89 -3.81 -20.52
CA ASN A 588 25.50 -3.65 -19.20
C ASN A 588 24.42 -3.72 -18.12
N PRO A 589 24.76 -4.24 -16.92
CA PRO A 589 23.89 -4.09 -15.77
C PRO A 589 23.73 -2.60 -15.45
N VAL A 590 22.56 -2.24 -14.92
CA VAL A 590 22.29 -0.90 -14.39
C VAL A 590 22.78 -0.88 -12.94
N VAL A 591 23.64 0.08 -12.59
CA VAL A 591 24.38 0.08 -11.30
C VAL A 591 24.33 1.46 -10.64
N SER A 592 24.19 1.49 -9.32
CA SER A 592 24.52 2.66 -8.49
C SER A 592 25.50 2.29 -7.39
N VAL A 593 26.28 3.28 -6.96
CA VAL A 593 27.20 3.15 -5.83
C VAL A 593 26.99 4.31 -4.86
N LEU A 594 26.62 3.98 -3.63
CA LEU A 594 26.31 4.96 -2.60
C LEU A 594 27.27 4.83 -1.42
N ARG A 595 27.51 5.93 -0.72
CA ARG A 595 27.97 5.94 0.67
C ARG A 595 26.80 6.30 1.57
N ARG A 596 26.58 5.54 2.63
CA ARG A 596 25.55 5.85 3.64
C ARG A 596 26.12 5.75 5.05
N HIS A 597 25.57 6.55 5.96
CA HIS A 597 25.81 6.45 7.39
C HIS A 597 24.61 5.78 8.06
N ASP A 598 24.87 4.70 8.79
CA ASP A 598 23.87 4.05 9.65
C ASP A 598 23.94 4.67 11.05
N LYS A 599 22.92 5.44 11.41
CA LYS A 599 22.86 6.15 12.69
C LYS A 599 22.80 5.21 13.90
N ASP A 600 22.13 4.06 13.75
CA ASP A 600 21.92 3.12 14.85
C ASP A 600 23.20 2.33 15.15
N LEU A 601 23.94 1.96 14.09
CA LEU A 601 25.22 1.27 14.20
C LEU A 601 26.41 2.22 14.38
N ASN A 602 26.20 3.53 14.18
CA ASN A 602 27.24 4.55 14.06
C ASN A 602 28.36 4.06 13.14
N ALA A 603 28.00 3.68 11.91
CA ALA A 603 28.91 3.04 10.97
C ALA A 603 28.61 3.48 9.54
N ASP A 604 29.67 3.61 8.73
CA ASP A 604 29.54 3.91 7.31
C ASP A 604 29.54 2.65 6.47
N PHE A 605 28.80 2.69 5.36
CA PHE A 605 28.69 1.62 4.40
C PHE A 605 28.89 2.16 2.98
N LEU A 606 29.59 1.37 2.16
CA LEU A 606 29.49 1.47 0.71
C LEU A 606 28.40 0.52 0.23
N VAL A 607 27.42 1.05 -0.48
CA VAL A 607 26.30 0.30 -1.04
C VAL A 607 26.48 0.18 -2.54
N VAL A 608 26.55 -1.03 -3.06
CA VAL A 608 26.56 -1.27 -4.52
C VAL A 608 25.28 -1.99 -4.88
N LYS A 609 24.47 -1.40 -5.76
CA LYS A 609 23.27 -2.05 -6.30
C LYS A 609 23.46 -2.28 -7.78
N ALA A 610 23.14 -3.48 -8.25
CA ALA A 610 23.26 -3.88 -9.64
C ALA A 610 22.03 -4.66 -10.08
N VAL A 611 21.44 -4.25 -11.20
CA VAL A 611 20.34 -4.95 -11.86
C VAL A 611 20.86 -5.64 -13.11
N ASN A 612 20.63 -6.95 -13.21
CA ASN A 612 20.80 -7.72 -14.44
C ASN A 612 19.42 -8.09 -14.99
N PHE A 613 18.93 -7.32 -15.96
CA PHE A 613 17.68 -7.60 -16.67
C PHE A 613 17.85 -8.68 -17.76
N GLY A 614 19.08 -9.08 -18.07
CA GLY A 614 19.37 -10.06 -19.10
C GLY A 614 19.08 -11.50 -18.67
N ASN A 615 19.03 -12.38 -19.67
CA ASN A 615 18.80 -13.82 -19.50
C ASN A 615 20.09 -14.65 -19.28
N VAL A 616 21.22 -13.99 -19.13
CA VAL A 616 22.53 -14.62 -18.90
C VAL A 616 23.13 -14.15 -17.59
N VAL A 617 23.89 -15.03 -16.95
CA VAL A 617 24.64 -14.70 -15.73
C VAL A 617 25.78 -13.74 -16.06
N VAL A 618 25.94 -12.67 -15.29
CA VAL A 618 26.96 -11.64 -15.49
C VAL A 618 27.97 -11.65 -14.33
N PRO A 619 29.26 -11.96 -14.57
CA PRO A 619 30.30 -11.76 -13.58
C PRO A 619 30.70 -10.28 -13.48
N LEU A 620 30.56 -9.71 -12.28
CA LEU A 620 30.90 -8.33 -11.96
C LEU A 620 32.14 -8.30 -11.05
N GLN A 621 33.19 -7.64 -11.51
CA GLN A 621 34.35 -7.31 -10.71
C GLN A 621 34.25 -5.87 -10.24
N ILE A 622 34.31 -5.63 -8.94
CA ILE A 622 34.25 -4.29 -8.34
C ILE A 622 35.65 -3.95 -7.84
N THR A 623 36.15 -2.79 -8.27
CA THR A 623 37.46 -2.27 -7.85
C THR A 623 37.26 -0.93 -7.18
N PHE A 624 37.79 -0.78 -5.96
CA PHE A 624 37.68 0.46 -5.21
C PHE A 624 39.01 1.23 -5.29
N SER A 625 38.98 2.46 -5.78
CA SER A 625 40.07 3.42 -5.60
C SER A 625 39.84 4.22 -4.32
N GLY A 626 40.92 4.67 -3.68
CA GLY A 626 40.83 5.47 -2.46
C GLY A 626 40.64 4.68 -1.16
N LEU A 627 40.57 3.34 -1.23
CA LEU A 627 40.51 2.45 -0.07
C LEU A 627 41.78 1.62 0.09
N ALA A 628 42.22 1.45 1.33
CA ALA A 628 43.25 0.50 1.74
C ALA A 628 42.67 -0.92 1.91
N ALA A 629 43.56 -1.92 1.94
CA ALA A 629 43.20 -3.35 1.93
C ALA A 629 42.28 -3.80 3.10
N ASN A 630 42.20 -3.03 4.19
CA ASN A 630 41.41 -3.35 5.37
C ASN A 630 40.30 -2.33 5.65
N ASP A 631 40.02 -1.42 4.72
CA ASP A 631 38.98 -0.40 4.92
C ASP A 631 37.57 -0.96 4.82
N ILE A 632 37.40 -2.15 4.20
CA ILE A 632 36.13 -2.87 4.15
C ILE A 632 36.17 -4.04 5.14
N LEU A 633 35.24 -4.03 6.09
CA LEU A 633 35.04 -5.07 7.09
C LEU A 633 34.10 -6.16 6.55
N TYR A 634 34.60 -7.02 5.66
CA TYR A 634 33.81 -8.07 5.00
C TYR A 634 33.01 -8.99 5.95
N THR A 635 33.50 -9.22 7.17
CA THR A 635 32.78 -9.99 8.21
C THR A 635 31.46 -9.37 8.66
N ASN A 636 31.29 -8.07 8.40
CA ASN A 636 30.12 -7.28 8.74
C ASN A 636 29.43 -6.70 7.50
N SER A 637 29.79 -7.21 6.32
CA SER A 637 29.22 -6.83 5.04
C SER A 637 28.26 -7.91 4.57
N THR A 638 27.18 -7.49 3.93
CA THR A 638 26.14 -8.40 3.42
C THR A 638 25.92 -8.21 1.93
N ILE A 639 25.57 -9.31 1.26
CA ILE A 639 25.05 -9.32 -0.10
C ILE A 639 23.62 -9.87 -0.06
N ALA A 640 22.69 -9.10 -0.63
CA ALA A 640 21.32 -9.49 -0.84
C ALA A 640 21.09 -9.75 -2.33
N THR A 641 20.51 -10.89 -2.66
CA THR A 641 20.17 -11.25 -4.05
C THR A 641 18.68 -11.57 -4.15
N LEU A 642 17.98 -10.85 -5.03
CA LEU A 642 16.59 -11.12 -5.40
C LEU A 642 16.56 -11.67 -6.83
N THR A 643 16.10 -12.91 -6.97
CA THR A 643 15.97 -13.61 -8.27
C THR A 643 15.08 -14.85 -8.08
N SER A 644 14.75 -15.54 -9.17
CA SER A 644 14.03 -16.82 -9.18
C SER A 644 14.37 -17.60 -10.45
N ALA A 645 13.92 -18.85 -10.53
CA ALA A 645 14.10 -19.69 -11.72
C ALA A 645 13.26 -19.21 -12.92
N GLY A 646 12.05 -18.69 -12.68
CA GLY A 646 11.16 -18.13 -13.70
C GLY A 646 11.00 -16.62 -13.54
N THR A 647 10.99 -15.90 -14.66
CA THR A 647 10.76 -14.44 -14.69
C THR A 647 9.33 -14.06 -14.27
N MET A 648 8.37 -14.95 -14.47
CA MET A 648 6.97 -14.78 -14.07
C MET A 648 6.67 -15.46 -12.72
N ASP A 649 7.68 -15.84 -11.93
CA ASP A 649 7.42 -16.31 -10.58
C ASP A 649 6.88 -15.17 -9.71
N GLU A 650 5.97 -15.49 -8.78
CA GLU A 650 5.29 -14.55 -7.88
C GLU A 650 5.26 -15.08 -6.43
N ASN A 651 5.07 -14.19 -5.46
CA ASN A 651 4.76 -14.56 -4.08
C ASN A 651 3.27 -14.90 -3.91
N SER A 652 2.93 -15.67 -2.89
CA SER A 652 1.55 -16.05 -2.56
C SER A 652 1.38 -16.27 -1.05
N PHE A 653 0.15 -16.39 -0.53
CA PHE A 653 -0.05 -16.73 0.88
C PHE A 653 0.58 -18.06 1.29
N ALA A 654 0.67 -19.04 0.39
CA ALA A 654 1.34 -20.33 0.64
C ALA A 654 2.87 -20.22 0.64
N GLN A 655 3.43 -19.27 -0.12
CA GLN A 655 4.86 -19.02 -0.22
C GLN A 655 5.14 -17.50 -0.20
N PRO A 656 4.94 -16.82 0.95
CA PRO A 656 4.92 -15.35 1.01
C PRO A 656 6.30 -14.70 0.79
N LYS A 657 7.35 -15.52 0.78
CA LYS A 657 8.75 -15.13 0.53
C LYS A 657 9.42 -16.04 -0.51
N LYS A 658 8.65 -16.56 -1.48
CA LYS A 658 9.21 -17.35 -2.60
C LYS A 658 10.31 -16.54 -3.31
N ILE A 659 10.04 -15.26 -3.53
CA ILE A 659 10.92 -14.26 -4.08
C ILE A 659 11.03 -13.14 -3.05
N ALA A 660 12.11 -13.21 -2.28
CA ALA A 660 12.53 -12.16 -1.36
C ALA A 660 14.06 -12.16 -1.35
N PRO A 661 14.72 -11.07 -0.95
CA PRO A 661 16.16 -10.96 -0.99
C PRO A 661 16.80 -12.04 -0.12
N GLN A 662 17.65 -12.87 -0.71
CA GLN A 662 18.46 -13.85 -0.01
C GLN A 662 19.72 -13.16 0.49
N ILE A 663 19.86 -13.02 1.80
CA ILE A 663 20.97 -12.30 2.43
C ILE A 663 22.04 -13.29 2.88
N SER A 664 23.30 -13.01 2.52
CA SER A 664 24.47 -13.77 2.97
C SER A 664 25.66 -12.86 3.25
N PRO A 665 26.68 -13.30 4.01
CA PRO A 665 27.91 -12.53 4.20
C PRO A 665 28.68 -12.35 2.90
N VAL A 666 29.34 -11.20 2.73
CA VAL A 666 30.25 -10.99 1.59
C VAL A 666 31.56 -11.74 1.81
N ALA A 667 31.95 -12.57 0.84
CA ALA A 667 33.23 -13.27 0.89
C ALA A 667 34.40 -12.29 0.66
N ALA A 668 35.40 -12.34 1.54
CA ALA A 668 36.62 -11.56 1.36
C ALA A 668 37.38 -12.00 0.08
N PRO A 669 37.97 -11.07 -0.69
CA PRO A 669 38.80 -11.40 -1.84
C PRO A 669 39.99 -12.30 -1.45
N LYS A 670 40.27 -13.35 -2.23
CA LYS A 670 41.34 -14.32 -1.94
C LYS A 670 42.74 -13.80 -2.28
N THR A 671 42.85 -13.04 -3.35
CA THR A 671 44.10 -12.44 -3.85
C THR A 671 43.69 -11.27 -4.76
N ASN A 672 44.18 -10.06 -4.47
CA ASN A 672 43.83 -8.76 -5.08
C ASN A 672 42.66 -8.05 -4.36
N SER A 673 42.71 -6.71 -4.34
CA SER A 673 41.71 -5.80 -3.74
C SER A 673 40.37 -5.73 -4.47
N ASN A 674 40.10 -6.66 -5.40
CA ASN A 674 38.94 -6.63 -6.27
C ASN A 674 37.88 -7.61 -5.75
N LEU A 675 36.66 -7.12 -5.54
CA LEU A 675 35.54 -7.94 -5.12
C LEU A 675 34.86 -8.54 -6.36
N GLN A 676 34.68 -9.86 -6.38
CA GLN A 676 33.95 -10.53 -7.47
C GLN A 676 32.55 -10.92 -6.99
N VAL A 677 31.55 -10.55 -7.77
CA VAL A 677 30.13 -10.81 -7.54
C VAL A 677 29.55 -11.43 -8.81
N VAL A 678 28.62 -12.36 -8.64
CA VAL A 678 27.86 -12.94 -9.75
C VAL A 678 26.46 -12.34 -9.72
N LEU A 679 26.02 -11.79 -10.85
CA LEU A 679 24.65 -11.33 -11.05
C LEU A 679 23.89 -12.43 -11.81
N PRO A 680 22.97 -13.17 -11.17
CA PRO A 680 22.11 -14.12 -11.86
C PRO A 680 21.32 -13.45 -12.99
N ALA A 681 20.81 -14.23 -13.94
CA ALA A 681 19.85 -13.73 -14.92
C ALA A 681 18.60 -13.20 -14.20
N HIS A 682 18.02 -12.08 -14.69
CA HIS A 682 16.86 -11.41 -14.08
C HIS A 682 16.99 -11.28 -12.55
N SER A 683 17.94 -10.46 -12.12
CA SER A 683 18.24 -10.31 -10.71
C SER A 683 18.54 -8.87 -10.31
N ILE A 684 18.35 -8.63 -9.02
CA ILE A 684 18.87 -7.45 -8.33
C ILE A 684 19.81 -7.94 -7.24
N VAL A 685 21.01 -7.38 -7.22
CA VAL A 685 22.03 -7.64 -6.19
C VAL A 685 22.37 -6.33 -5.49
N ALA A 686 22.27 -6.32 -4.17
CA ALA A 686 22.67 -5.21 -3.33
C ALA A 686 23.76 -5.66 -2.35
N LEU A 687 24.89 -4.97 -2.34
CA LEU A 687 25.96 -5.15 -1.37
C LEU A 687 25.93 -4.01 -0.38
N ASP A 688 25.94 -4.32 0.92
CA ASP A 688 26.21 -3.38 2.01
C ASP A 688 27.60 -3.71 2.56
N LEU A 689 28.60 -2.90 2.20
CA LEU A 689 30.00 -3.09 2.58
C LEU A 689 30.35 -2.18 3.75
N ARG A 690 30.50 -2.75 4.95
CA ARG A 690 30.83 -1.97 6.15
C ARG A 690 32.24 -1.39 6.05
N LEU A 691 32.40 -0.11 6.31
CA LEU A 691 33.70 0.55 6.39
C LEU A 691 34.30 0.44 7.80
N ALA A 692 35.62 0.29 7.87
CA ALA A 692 36.38 0.21 9.13
C ALA A 692 36.45 1.55 9.86
N HIS A 693 36.32 2.64 9.11
CA HIS A 693 36.36 4.01 9.61
C HIS A 693 35.03 4.70 9.30
N THR A 694 34.48 5.37 10.31
CA THR A 694 33.43 6.36 10.12
C THR A 694 34.08 7.65 9.64
N THR A 695 33.61 8.18 8.53
CA THR A 695 33.81 9.58 8.20
C THR A 695 33.26 10.41 9.37
N LYS A 696 34.09 11.28 9.96
CA LYS A 696 33.60 12.23 10.96
C LYS A 696 32.61 13.16 10.25
N GLY A 697 31.32 12.91 10.40
CA GLY A 697 30.27 13.74 9.83
C GLY A 697 30.38 15.17 10.35
N VAL A 698 30.33 16.11 9.41
CA VAL A 698 29.91 17.49 9.68
C VAL A 698 28.51 17.42 10.28
N ASP A 699 28.31 17.99 11.46
CA ASP A 699 27.01 18.11 12.11
C ASP A 699 26.02 18.78 11.15
N SER A 700 25.09 18.00 10.59
CA SER A 700 23.89 18.56 9.97
C SER A 700 22.96 19.06 11.09
N PRO A 701 22.37 20.27 10.98
CA PRO A 701 21.54 20.82 12.04
C PRO A 701 20.33 19.92 12.29
N SER A 702 20.03 19.70 13.57
CA SER A 702 18.80 19.07 14.06
C SER A 702 17.56 19.60 13.32
N LEU A 703 16.87 18.73 12.60
CA LEU A 703 15.48 18.96 12.18
C LEU A 703 14.61 18.86 13.44
N ILE A 704 14.16 20.01 13.94
CA ILE A 704 12.94 20.16 14.73
C ILE A 704 11.82 20.50 13.76
#